data_AF-A0A9P7AIX3-F1
#
_entry.id   AF-A0A9P7AIX3-F1
#
_cell.length_a   1.000
_cell.length_b   1.000
_cell.length_c   1.000
_cell.angle_alpha   90.00
_cell.angle_beta   90.00
_cell.angle_gamma   90.00
#
_symmetry.space_group_name_H-M   'P 1'
#
loop_
_entity.id
_entity.type
_entity.pdbx_description
1 polymer ?
#
loop_
_entity_poly.entity_id
_entity_poly.type
_entity_poly.pdbx_seq_one_letter_code
_entity_poly.pdbx_strand_id
1 'polypeptide(L)'
;MPSAITYEAALLFWRIVTQIFFREIRPRGAFNIPHKGPLIFVGAPHSNQFLDPLLLTLEVYRETHRHVQFLTAAKSLQRKAVGFFARLMDSIPVSRASDEAKPGTGLVYLSPDDPCLVLGEGTKFKTEFTPKMQIMLPKSVNSAVAEVVEVISDTELRVKKEFGGDSGKGTTRIREAIAAGGENGNKGLAFKVLPFINQQEMYRGVYQKLKEGGCIGIFPEGGSHDRTDLLPLKAGVSIMALGAMANDPTVQVKIVPVGLSYFHAHRFRSRAVVEFGTALDVPAELVEMFKEGGNKKREAVAKFLDLIYDGLKTVTIRAPDYDTLMLIQAVRRLYKTPGQYLTLGQVVELNRRFLKGYTHFKDEPRVQKLRTDVLKYNRLIRDLGIRDHQVPRAQKASWKTLGLLVYRLVLLIIWTSLALPGVILNGPMFILASIISRQKAKEALAASVVKVAGRDVLATWKILISLGIAPVMYAFYAVVATIVAVKANASLATRIWTPFLVILALPFMNYAALKFGEAGMDVLKSLRPLIVALIPGQQRSFDKVKAMRVRLSNEVADVINEFGPKIYDDFDQAIPAPPSTGNPGMWRRKSSVGQVDAQGNLLIHPMTWIDERLFGWSRSAKCGSSAWGGSTPTQDSSRPATPDLSDGEDHGDYDHAVSYISAYEDASRHKVRSRQGSYADLQRLRMTATTQPSASSSSSVSAYATGLTATKA
;
A
#
# COMPACT_ATOMS: atom_id res chain seq x y z
N MET A 1 -31.89 1.70 -10.54
CA MET A 1 -30.91 1.15 -9.59
C MET A 1 -30.77 -0.34 -9.87
N PRO A 2 -29.59 -0.93 -9.72
CA PRO A 2 -29.41 -2.38 -9.79
C PRO A 2 -30.35 -3.06 -8.78
N SER A 3 -30.89 -4.23 -9.10
CA SER A 3 -31.61 -5.02 -8.10
C SER A 3 -30.62 -5.48 -7.02
N ALA A 4 -31.07 -5.70 -5.79
CA ALA A 4 -30.21 -6.20 -4.70
C ALA A 4 -29.41 -7.44 -5.14
N ILE A 5 -30.06 -8.34 -5.89
CA ILE A 5 -29.46 -9.55 -6.48
C ILE A 5 -28.27 -9.21 -7.39
N THR A 6 -28.38 -8.20 -8.25
CA THR A 6 -27.28 -7.82 -9.15
C THR A 6 -26.08 -7.23 -8.40
N TYR A 7 -26.32 -6.47 -7.33
CA TYR A 7 -25.27 -5.94 -6.47
C TYR A 7 -24.56 -7.09 -5.73
N GLU A 8 -25.32 -8.00 -5.13
CA GLU A 8 -24.79 -9.17 -4.42
C GLU A 8 -23.99 -10.10 -5.34
N ALA A 9 -24.48 -10.35 -6.55
CA ALA A 9 -23.77 -11.13 -7.55
C ALA A 9 -22.44 -10.46 -7.94
N ALA A 10 -22.42 -9.13 -8.10
CA ALA A 10 -21.20 -8.38 -8.36
C ALA A 10 -20.22 -8.46 -7.17
N LEU A 11 -20.71 -8.38 -5.94
CA LEU A 11 -19.88 -8.54 -4.74
C LEU A 11 -19.31 -9.95 -4.61
N LEU A 12 -20.11 -10.99 -4.87
CA LEU A 12 -19.63 -12.37 -4.87
C LEU A 12 -18.52 -12.58 -5.91
N PHE A 13 -18.75 -12.09 -7.13
CA PHE A 13 -17.76 -12.12 -8.20
C PHE A 13 -16.45 -11.43 -7.77
N TRP A 14 -16.54 -10.21 -7.25
CA TRP A 14 -15.37 -9.45 -6.83
C TRP A 14 -14.68 -10.04 -5.61
N ARG A 15 -15.42 -10.68 -4.70
CA ARG A 15 -14.85 -11.42 -3.57
C ARG A 15 -13.99 -12.58 -4.05
N ILE A 16 -14.45 -13.34 -5.05
CA ILE A 16 -13.67 -14.43 -5.64
C ILE A 16 -12.40 -13.87 -6.29
N VAL A 17 -12.52 -12.81 -7.09
CA VAL A 17 -11.39 -12.18 -7.78
C VAL A 17 -10.35 -11.63 -6.78
N THR A 18 -10.79 -10.93 -5.73
CA THR A 18 -9.88 -10.38 -4.73
C THR A 18 -9.25 -11.46 -3.86
N GLN A 19 -9.93 -12.57 -3.57
CA GLN A 19 -9.36 -13.71 -2.85
C GLN A 19 -8.35 -14.51 -3.69
N ILE A 20 -8.48 -14.50 -5.02
CA ILE A 20 -7.44 -15.01 -5.93
C ILE A 20 -6.25 -14.04 -5.95
N PHE A 21 -6.50 -12.74 -6.02
CA PHE A 21 -5.44 -11.73 -6.08
C PHE A 21 -4.67 -11.56 -4.77
N PHE A 22 -5.35 -11.46 -3.63
CA PHE A 22 -4.78 -11.27 -2.31
C PHE A 22 -4.74 -12.57 -1.54
N ARG A 23 -3.59 -12.86 -0.91
CA ARG A 23 -3.45 -14.02 -0.04
C ARG A 23 -4.37 -13.95 1.16
N GLU A 24 -4.55 -12.74 1.67
CA GLU A 24 -5.31 -12.48 2.87
C GLU A 24 -5.81 -11.03 2.86
N ILE A 25 -7.08 -10.85 3.23
CA ILE A 25 -7.70 -9.55 3.45
C ILE A 25 -8.26 -9.59 4.88
N ARG A 26 -7.81 -8.67 5.74
CA ARG A 26 -8.23 -8.62 7.15
C ARG A 26 -8.95 -7.30 7.46
N PRO A 27 -10.20 -7.36 7.94
CA PRO A 27 -10.83 -6.20 8.53
C PRO A 27 -10.31 -5.95 9.96
N ARG A 28 -10.16 -4.69 10.34
CA ARG A 28 -9.89 -4.23 11.72
C ARG A 28 -10.87 -3.18 12.13
N GLY A 29 -11.29 -3.18 13.39
CA GLY A 29 -12.24 -2.19 13.89
C GLY A 29 -13.62 -2.27 13.21
N ALA A 30 -13.96 -3.36 12.53
CA ALA A 30 -15.25 -3.51 11.85
C ALA A 30 -16.47 -3.36 12.79
N PHE A 31 -16.29 -3.65 14.08
CA PHE A 31 -17.29 -3.40 15.12
C PHE A 31 -17.62 -1.91 15.32
N ASN A 32 -16.77 -1.00 14.83
CA ASN A 32 -17.03 0.45 14.84
C ASN A 32 -18.04 0.87 13.78
N ILE A 33 -18.38 0.00 12.81
CA ILE A 33 -19.28 0.33 11.71
C ILE A 33 -20.73 0.32 12.23
N PRO A 34 -21.46 1.45 12.20
CA PRO A 34 -22.86 1.45 12.61
C PRO A 34 -23.72 0.60 11.66
N HIS A 35 -24.59 -0.26 12.22
CA HIS A 35 -25.47 -1.12 11.44
C HIS A 35 -26.64 -0.39 10.76
N LYS A 36 -27.01 0.81 11.24
CA LYS A 36 -28.13 1.61 10.74
C LYS A 36 -27.74 3.09 10.65
N GLY A 37 -28.57 3.88 9.96
CA GLY A 37 -28.41 5.32 9.81
C GLY A 37 -27.36 5.71 8.77
N PRO A 38 -27.38 6.96 8.26
CA PRO A 38 -26.57 7.35 7.11
C PRO A 38 -25.07 7.43 7.43
N LEU A 39 -24.26 6.82 6.57
CA LEU A 39 -22.80 6.78 6.74
C LEU A 39 -22.08 7.36 5.53
N ILE A 40 -20.97 8.05 5.80
CA ILE A 40 -19.94 8.33 4.81
C ILE A 40 -18.65 7.64 5.26
N PHE A 41 -18.22 6.63 4.51
CA PHE A 41 -16.91 6.02 4.65
C PHE A 41 -15.87 6.88 3.94
N VAL A 42 -14.89 7.33 4.70
CA VAL A 42 -13.81 8.19 4.20
C VAL A 42 -12.53 7.36 4.20
N GLY A 43 -12.06 6.99 3.01
CA GLY A 43 -10.90 6.12 2.85
C GLY A 43 -9.59 6.88 2.65
N ALA A 44 -8.51 6.42 3.29
CA ALA A 44 -7.14 6.88 3.06
C ALA A 44 -6.08 5.86 3.55
N PRO A 45 -4.82 5.89 3.04
CA PRO A 45 -4.41 6.53 1.80
C PRO A 45 -5.07 5.87 0.58
N HIS A 46 -5.31 6.63 -0.49
CA HIS A 46 -5.81 6.05 -1.75
C HIS A 46 -4.66 5.42 -2.55
N SER A 47 -4.18 4.27 -2.09
CA SER A 47 -3.01 3.58 -2.67
C SER A 47 -3.30 2.82 -3.95
N ASN A 48 -4.54 2.42 -4.23
CA ASN A 48 -4.92 1.75 -5.47
C ASN A 48 -6.23 2.31 -6.05
N GLN A 49 -6.23 2.60 -7.35
CA GLN A 49 -7.38 3.23 -8.03
C GLN A 49 -8.69 2.45 -7.90
N PHE A 50 -8.66 1.15 -8.21
CA PHE A 50 -9.87 0.33 -8.29
C PHE A 50 -10.04 -0.59 -7.09
N LEU A 51 -8.93 -1.05 -6.49
CA LEU A 51 -8.99 -2.03 -5.40
C LEU A 51 -9.41 -1.43 -4.07
N ASP A 52 -9.03 -0.18 -3.79
CA ASP A 52 -9.39 0.47 -2.54
C ASP A 52 -10.90 0.54 -2.29
N PRO A 53 -11.74 1.09 -3.21
CA PRO A 53 -13.18 1.10 -3.02
C PRO A 53 -13.78 -0.32 -2.99
N LEU A 54 -13.20 -1.25 -3.75
CA LEU A 54 -13.66 -2.62 -3.81
C LEU A 54 -13.45 -3.36 -2.48
N LEU A 55 -12.24 -3.30 -1.91
CA LEU A 55 -11.91 -3.93 -0.63
C LEU A 55 -12.75 -3.34 0.50
N LEU A 56 -12.90 -2.01 0.54
CA LEU A 56 -13.77 -1.35 1.51
C LEU A 56 -15.21 -1.88 1.40
N THR A 57 -15.77 -1.91 0.18
CA THR A 57 -17.14 -2.37 -0.05
C THR A 57 -17.33 -3.83 0.38
N LEU A 58 -16.39 -4.70 0.02
CA LEU A 58 -16.44 -6.12 0.35
C LEU A 58 -16.40 -6.36 1.87
N GLU A 59 -15.53 -5.67 2.60
CA GLU A 59 -15.45 -5.83 4.05
C GLU A 59 -16.66 -5.19 4.77
N VAL A 60 -17.16 -4.03 4.32
CA VAL A 60 -18.39 -3.44 4.90
C VAL A 60 -19.59 -4.37 4.70
N TYR A 61 -19.76 -4.91 3.48
CA TYR A 61 -20.86 -5.81 3.17
C TYR A 61 -20.78 -7.12 3.95
N ARG A 62 -19.57 -7.66 4.11
CA ARG A 62 -19.32 -8.87 4.91
C ARG A 62 -19.72 -8.68 6.37
N GLU A 63 -19.40 -7.53 6.96
CA GLU A 63 -19.55 -7.31 8.41
C GLU A 63 -20.93 -6.76 8.79
N THR A 64 -21.56 -6.00 7.91
CA THR A 64 -22.82 -5.30 8.23
C THR A 64 -23.94 -5.46 7.20
N HIS A 65 -23.67 -6.13 6.07
CA HIS A 65 -24.59 -6.23 4.92
C HIS A 65 -25.05 -4.88 4.36
N ARG A 66 -24.28 -3.82 4.62
CA ARG A 66 -24.59 -2.48 4.13
C ARG A 66 -24.03 -2.27 2.72
N HIS A 67 -24.81 -1.60 1.88
CA HIS A 67 -24.40 -1.27 0.52
C HIS A 67 -23.66 0.07 0.51
N VAL A 68 -22.45 0.07 -0.02
CA VAL A 68 -21.62 1.28 -0.16
C VAL A 68 -21.63 1.74 -1.61
N GLN A 69 -22.00 3.00 -1.83
CA GLN A 69 -22.00 3.64 -3.14
C GLN A 69 -20.83 4.60 -3.25
N PHE A 70 -19.94 4.35 -4.20
CA PHE A 70 -18.74 5.16 -4.38
C PHE A 70 -18.94 6.29 -5.38
N LEU A 71 -18.39 7.45 -5.04
CA LEU A 71 -18.21 8.55 -5.99
C LEU A 71 -17.13 8.19 -7.00
N THR A 72 -17.52 7.96 -8.25
CA THR A 72 -16.62 7.49 -9.31
C THR A 72 -16.50 8.55 -10.41
N ALA A 73 -15.29 8.81 -10.88
CA ALA A 73 -15.07 9.76 -11.98
C ALA A 73 -15.88 9.35 -13.22
N ALA A 74 -16.62 10.29 -13.82
CA ALA A 74 -17.47 10.03 -14.99
C ALA A 74 -16.68 9.41 -16.16
N LYS A 75 -15.44 9.85 -16.35
CA LYS A 75 -14.49 9.27 -17.32
C LYS A 75 -14.21 7.78 -17.10
N SER A 76 -14.19 7.32 -15.85
CA SER A 76 -14.03 5.89 -15.52
C SER A 76 -15.26 5.08 -15.88
N LEU A 77 -16.46 5.66 -15.77
CA LEU A 77 -17.73 5.03 -16.14
C LEU A 77 -17.92 4.86 -17.65
N GLN A 78 -17.22 5.67 -18.46
CA GLN A 78 -17.21 5.53 -19.93
C GLN A 78 -16.38 4.33 -20.40
N ARG A 79 -15.47 3.80 -19.56
CA ARG A 79 -14.70 2.60 -19.91
C ARG A 79 -15.59 1.37 -19.82
N LYS A 80 -15.61 0.53 -20.86
CA LYS A 80 -16.53 -0.63 -20.96
C LYS A 80 -16.59 -1.49 -19.69
N ALA A 81 -15.47 -2.12 -19.30
CA ALA A 81 -15.43 -3.03 -18.15
C ALA A 81 -15.62 -2.30 -16.81
N VAL A 82 -14.90 -1.20 -16.58
CA VAL A 82 -14.98 -0.44 -15.31
C VAL A 82 -16.37 0.14 -15.12
N GLY A 83 -16.96 0.72 -16.17
CA GLY A 83 -18.31 1.28 -16.16
C GLY A 83 -19.39 0.22 -15.98
N PHE A 84 -19.23 -0.98 -16.54
CA PHE A 84 -20.16 -2.09 -16.29
C PHE A 84 -20.22 -2.44 -14.79
N PHE A 85 -19.08 -2.71 -14.16
CA PHE A 85 -19.05 -3.07 -12.74
C PHE A 85 -19.40 -1.92 -11.81
N ALA A 86 -18.97 -0.69 -12.12
CA ALA A 86 -19.33 0.48 -11.32
C ALA A 86 -20.85 0.74 -11.32
N ARG A 87 -21.54 0.48 -12.44
CA ARG A 87 -23.02 0.53 -12.48
C ARG A 87 -23.65 -0.59 -11.67
N LEU A 88 -23.12 -1.81 -11.73
CA LEU A 88 -23.60 -2.93 -10.89
C LEU A 88 -23.44 -2.65 -9.39
N MET A 89 -22.39 -1.93 -9.02
CA MET A 89 -22.12 -1.50 -7.64
C MET A 89 -22.78 -0.15 -7.28
N ASP A 90 -23.75 0.32 -8.10
CA ASP A 90 -24.51 1.56 -7.90
C ASP A 90 -23.65 2.81 -7.59
N SER A 91 -22.54 2.95 -8.34
CA SER A 91 -21.62 4.09 -8.16
C SER A 91 -22.21 5.39 -8.68
N ILE A 92 -21.95 6.49 -7.97
CA ILE A 92 -22.43 7.84 -8.31
C ILE A 92 -21.39 8.53 -9.22
N PRO A 93 -21.77 8.99 -10.43
CA PRO A 93 -20.86 9.69 -11.33
C PRO A 93 -20.43 11.06 -10.79
N VAL A 94 -19.15 11.37 -10.90
CA VAL A 94 -18.59 12.70 -10.63
C VAL A 94 -17.83 13.20 -11.85
N SER A 95 -18.36 14.23 -12.50
CA SER A 95 -17.68 14.92 -13.60
C SER A 95 -16.72 15.98 -13.04
N ARG A 96 -15.51 16.06 -13.60
CA ARG A 96 -14.48 17.03 -13.20
C ARG A 96 -14.05 17.82 -14.42
N ALA A 97 -13.92 19.14 -14.28
CA ALA A 97 -13.59 20.02 -15.40
C ALA A 97 -12.23 19.65 -16.03
N SER A 98 -11.29 19.18 -15.20
CA SER A 98 -9.98 18.69 -15.64
C SER A 98 -10.05 17.44 -16.54
N ASP A 99 -11.07 16.60 -16.38
CA ASP A 99 -11.20 15.34 -17.14
C ASP A 99 -11.70 15.57 -18.57
N GLU A 100 -12.42 16.68 -18.77
CA GLU A 100 -13.01 17.13 -20.04
C GLU A 100 -12.24 18.30 -20.66
N ALA A 101 -11.04 18.60 -20.13
CA ALA A 101 -10.21 19.71 -20.59
C ALA A 101 -9.78 19.52 -22.06
N LYS A 102 -10.09 20.51 -22.90
CA LYS A 102 -9.72 20.54 -24.32
C LYS A 102 -8.54 21.49 -24.54
N PRO A 103 -7.60 21.19 -25.46
CA PRO A 103 -6.61 22.18 -25.88
C PRO A 103 -7.33 23.38 -26.51
N GLY A 104 -6.95 24.59 -26.11
CA GLY A 104 -7.45 25.82 -26.74
C GLY A 104 -6.68 26.16 -28.00
N THR A 105 -7.28 26.99 -28.86
CA THR A 105 -6.63 27.47 -30.09
C THR A 105 -5.82 28.74 -29.79
N GLY A 106 -4.58 28.80 -30.28
CA GLY A 106 -3.71 29.97 -30.14
C GLY A 106 -2.85 29.97 -28.86
N LEU A 107 -2.27 31.11 -28.56
CA LEU A 107 -1.41 31.35 -27.39
C LEU A 107 -1.99 32.45 -26.51
N VAL A 108 -1.74 32.38 -25.20
CA VAL A 108 -2.20 33.39 -24.24
C VAL A 108 -1.06 34.01 -23.45
N TYR A 109 -1.24 35.28 -23.11
CA TYR A 109 -0.37 36.07 -22.24
C TYR A 109 -1.21 36.92 -21.30
N LEU A 110 -0.58 37.43 -20.24
CA LEU A 110 -1.25 38.30 -19.27
C LEU A 110 -1.02 39.75 -19.66
N SER A 111 -2.04 40.59 -19.46
CA SER A 111 -1.87 42.03 -19.63
C SER A 111 -0.82 42.57 -18.64
N PRO A 112 0.05 43.49 -19.07
CA PRO A 112 1.01 44.15 -18.18
C PRO A 112 0.31 44.99 -17.12
N ASP A 113 -0.81 45.63 -17.49
CA ASP A 113 -1.52 46.61 -16.67
C ASP A 113 -2.63 45.99 -15.81
N ASP A 114 -3.29 44.92 -16.28
CA ASP A 114 -4.39 44.24 -15.57
C ASP A 114 -4.09 42.75 -15.35
N PRO A 115 -3.85 42.28 -14.11
CA PRO A 115 -3.56 40.88 -13.81
C PRO A 115 -4.75 39.93 -14.03
N CYS A 116 -5.98 40.46 -14.16
CA CYS A 116 -7.18 39.68 -14.44
C CYS A 116 -7.57 39.68 -15.92
N LEU A 117 -6.82 40.37 -16.77
CA LEU A 117 -7.04 40.38 -18.22
C LEU A 117 -6.06 39.44 -18.92
N VAL A 118 -6.62 38.46 -19.64
CA VAL A 118 -5.88 37.51 -20.46
C VAL A 118 -6.01 37.92 -21.92
N LEU A 119 -4.87 38.07 -22.57
CA LEU A 119 -4.74 38.44 -23.98
C LEU A 119 -4.32 37.21 -24.79
N GLY A 120 -4.80 37.14 -26.02
CA GLY A 120 -4.64 35.99 -26.91
C GLY A 120 -4.05 36.37 -28.26
N GLU A 121 -3.18 35.50 -28.80
CA GLU A 121 -2.65 35.58 -30.16
C GLU A 121 -3.11 34.35 -30.95
N GLY A 122 -3.84 34.58 -32.05
CA GLY A 122 -4.44 33.50 -32.85
C GLY A 122 -5.54 32.73 -32.11
N THR A 123 -6.15 33.32 -31.08
CA THR A 123 -7.18 32.72 -30.24
C THR A 123 -8.59 32.92 -30.81
N LYS A 124 -9.55 32.10 -30.37
CA LYS A 124 -10.97 32.16 -30.75
C LYS A 124 -11.89 32.15 -29.53
N PHE A 125 -11.63 33.03 -28.57
CA PHE A 125 -12.28 32.95 -27.26
C PHE A 125 -13.81 33.02 -27.29
N LYS A 126 -14.45 33.71 -28.25
CA LYS A 126 -15.93 33.79 -28.32
C LYS A 126 -16.58 32.44 -28.63
N THR A 127 -15.85 31.57 -29.33
CA THR A 127 -16.33 30.24 -29.69
C THR A 127 -15.90 29.16 -28.70
N GLU A 128 -14.75 29.35 -28.04
CA GLU A 128 -14.17 28.37 -27.12
C GLU A 128 -14.60 28.56 -25.66
N PHE A 129 -14.93 29.78 -25.23
CA PHE A 129 -15.30 30.10 -23.86
C PHE A 129 -16.72 30.61 -23.73
N THR A 130 -17.33 30.28 -22.59
CA THR A 130 -18.54 30.90 -22.08
C THR A 130 -18.30 31.31 -20.62
N PRO A 131 -19.05 32.29 -20.07
CA PRO A 131 -18.93 32.66 -18.67
C PRO A 131 -19.04 31.43 -17.74
N LYS A 132 -18.26 31.43 -16.64
CA LYS A 132 -18.08 30.33 -15.67
C LYS A 132 -17.20 29.17 -16.11
N MET A 133 -16.77 29.10 -17.38
CA MET A 133 -15.71 28.18 -17.78
C MET A 133 -14.38 28.55 -17.12
N GLN A 134 -13.40 27.65 -17.19
CA GLN A 134 -12.09 27.87 -16.61
C GLN A 134 -11.00 27.79 -17.68
N ILE A 135 -9.98 28.65 -17.57
CA ILE A 135 -8.78 28.58 -18.38
C ILE A 135 -7.66 27.95 -17.55
N MET A 136 -6.97 26.95 -18.10
CA MET A 136 -5.84 26.28 -17.47
C MET A 136 -4.57 26.45 -18.28
N LEU A 137 -3.52 26.92 -17.61
CA LEU A 137 -2.20 27.16 -18.20
C LEU A 137 -1.32 25.89 -18.15
N PRO A 138 -0.18 25.86 -18.86
CA PRO A 138 0.62 24.64 -18.99
C PRO A 138 1.35 24.28 -17.70
N LYS A 139 1.92 23.06 -17.66
CA LYS A 139 2.64 22.55 -16.48
C LYS A 139 3.86 23.39 -16.09
N SER A 140 4.45 24.14 -17.03
CA SER A 140 5.56 25.06 -16.79
C SER A 140 5.24 26.11 -15.73
N VAL A 141 3.96 26.50 -15.63
CA VAL A 141 3.46 27.47 -14.65
C VAL A 141 2.56 26.80 -13.60
N ASN A 142 2.87 25.54 -13.26
CA ASN A 142 2.18 24.75 -12.24
C ASN A 142 0.67 24.51 -12.53
N SER A 143 0.28 24.49 -13.81
CA SER A 143 -1.11 24.27 -14.23
C SER A 143 -2.10 25.21 -13.55
N ALA A 144 -1.75 26.50 -13.47
CA ALA A 144 -2.62 27.52 -12.89
C ALA A 144 -3.98 27.58 -13.61
N VAL A 145 -5.05 27.72 -12.82
CA VAL A 145 -6.44 27.73 -13.30
C VAL A 145 -7.13 29.01 -12.84
N ALA A 146 -7.92 29.64 -13.71
CA ALA A 146 -8.75 30.79 -13.36
C ALA A 146 -10.17 30.66 -13.96
N GLU A 147 -11.18 31.17 -13.25
CA GLU A 147 -12.58 31.21 -13.71
C GLU A 147 -12.81 32.42 -14.62
N VAL A 148 -13.42 32.19 -15.77
CA VAL A 148 -13.77 33.21 -16.77
C VAL A 148 -15.06 33.90 -16.35
N VAL A 149 -14.99 35.22 -16.19
CA VAL A 149 -16.17 36.05 -15.89
C VAL A 149 -16.82 36.49 -17.19
N GLU A 150 -16.01 36.97 -18.12
CA GLU A 150 -16.47 37.63 -19.33
C GLU A 150 -15.51 37.35 -20.49
N VAL A 151 -16.06 37.13 -21.67
CA VAL A 151 -15.32 37.01 -22.93
C VAL A 151 -15.55 38.32 -23.70
N ILE A 152 -14.53 39.16 -23.78
CA ILE A 152 -14.64 40.52 -24.36
C ILE A 152 -14.53 40.42 -25.88
N SER A 153 -13.51 39.72 -26.38
CA SER A 153 -13.27 39.51 -27.81
C SER A 153 -12.66 38.13 -28.07
N ASP A 154 -12.38 37.79 -29.34
CA ASP A 154 -11.67 36.54 -29.64
C ASP A 154 -10.22 36.52 -29.12
N THR A 155 -9.67 37.69 -28.78
CA THR A 155 -8.31 37.90 -28.26
C THR A 155 -8.27 38.39 -26.82
N GLU A 156 -9.41 38.68 -26.20
CA GLU A 156 -9.46 39.23 -24.83
C GLU A 156 -10.49 38.52 -23.94
N LEU A 157 -10.03 38.11 -22.77
CA LEU A 157 -10.77 37.31 -21.80
C LEU A 157 -10.52 37.86 -20.39
N ARG A 158 -11.58 38.08 -19.60
CA ARG A 158 -11.46 38.51 -18.20
C ARG A 158 -11.69 37.35 -17.25
N VAL A 159 -10.77 37.18 -16.31
CA VAL A 159 -10.86 36.18 -15.23
C VAL A 159 -11.28 36.79 -13.91
N LYS A 160 -11.89 35.99 -13.03
CA LYS A 160 -12.50 36.43 -11.77
C LYS A 160 -11.49 36.82 -10.70
N LYS A 161 -10.35 36.14 -10.71
CA LYS A 161 -9.22 36.35 -9.82
C LYS A 161 -7.96 36.11 -10.62
N GLU A 162 -6.88 36.75 -10.21
CA GLU A 162 -5.57 36.49 -10.76
C GLU A 162 -5.14 35.02 -10.56
N PHE A 163 -4.22 34.57 -11.41
CA PHE A 163 -3.74 33.20 -11.37
C PHE A 163 -2.92 32.96 -10.09
N GLY A 164 -3.34 32.00 -9.26
CA GLY A 164 -2.72 31.75 -7.95
C GLY A 164 -3.47 32.34 -6.75
N GLY A 165 -4.67 32.92 -6.99
CA GLY A 165 -5.52 33.47 -5.93
C GLY A 165 -4.91 34.72 -5.29
N ASP A 166 -5.29 35.03 -4.05
CA ASP A 166 -4.94 36.28 -3.35
C ASP A 166 -3.44 36.39 -2.98
N SER A 167 -2.60 35.47 -3.47
CA SER A 167 -1.18 35.38 -3.13
C SER A 167 -0.25 36.01 -4.16
N GLY A 168 -0.73 36.39 -5.37
CA GLY A 168 0.06 36.99 -6.47
C GLY A 168 1.16 36.11 -7.08
N LYS A 169 1.62 35.06 -6.38
CA LYS A 169 2.77 34.21 -6.75
C LYS A 169 2.57 33.45 -8.06
N GLY A 170 1.33 33.17 -8.45
CA GLY A 170 1.03 32.49 -9.71
C GLY A 170 1.22 33.42 -10.91
N THR A 171 0.69 34.65 -10.82
CA THR A 171 0.83 35.72 -11.81
C THR A 171 2.30 36.04 -12.10
N THR A 172 3.16 36.12 -11.07
CA THR A 172 4.60 36.38 -11.23
C THR A 172 5.30 35.28 -12.02
N ARG A 173 5.06 34.00 -11.68
CA ARG A 173 5.64 32.85 -12.39
C ARG A 173 5.21 32.78 -13.85
N ILE A 174 3.97 33.17 -14.15
CA ILE A 174 3.47 33.21 -15.52
C ILE A 174 4.21 34.28 -16.32
N ARG A 175 4.39 35.48 -15.74
CA ARG A 175 5.15 36.57 -16.37
C ARG A 175 6.61 36.17 -16.62
N GLU A 176 7.27 35.55 -15.64
CA GLU A 176 8.63 35.00 -15.80
C GLU A 176 8.72 33.95 -16.91
N ALA A 177 7.75 33.04 -16.99
CA ALA A 177 7.72 32.01 -18.03
C ALA A 177 7.48 32.59 -19.43
N ILE A 178 6.66 33.64 -19.55
CA ILE A 178 6.44 34.35 -20.81
C ILE A 178 7.70 35.13 -21.22
N ALA A 179 8.37 35.80 -20.27
CA ALA A 179 9.61 36.53 -20.53
C ALA A 179 10.74 35.59 -20.99
N ALA A 180 10.92 34.45 -20.34
CA ALA A 180 11.90 33.44 -20.73
C ALA A 180 11.60 32.76 -22.09
N GLY A 181 10.33 32.68 -22.49
CA GLY A 181 9.90 32.16 -23.79
C GLY A 181 10.16 33.15 -24.94
N GLY A 182 10.12 34.45 -24.65
CA GLY A 182 10.35 35.53 -25.62
C GLY A 182 11.75 35.50 -26.26
N GLU A 183 12.76 34.99 -25.55
CA GLU A 183 14.14 34.84 -26.07
C GLU A 183 14.26 33.70 -27.12
N ASN A 184 13.32 32.74 -27.13
CA ASN A 184 13.30 31.60 -28.05
C ASN A 184 12.26 31.73 -29.19
N GLY A 185 11.70 32.93 -29.40
CA GLY A 185 10.78 33.22 -30.51
C GLY A 185 9.32 32.80 -30.29
N ASN A 186 8.92 32.36 -29.09
CA ASN A 186 7.55 31.94 -28.78
C ASN A 186 6.95 32.87 -27.70
N LYS A 187 6.09 33.82 -28.10
CA LYS A 187 5.67 34.95 -27.25
C LYS A 187 4.51 34.66 -26.27
N GLY A 188 3.94 33.46 -26.25
CA GLY A 188 2.80 33.14 -25.39
C GLY A 188 2.75 31.68 -24.92
N LEU A 189 1.80 31.39 -24.04
CA LEU A 189 1.60 30.07 -23.44
C LEU A 189 0.43 29.34 -24.08
N ALA A 190 0.60 28.05 -24.37
CA ALA A 190 -0.53 27.19 -24.75
C ALA A 190 -1.47 26.99 -23.55
N PHE A 191 -2.77 26.95 -23.79
CA PHE A 191 -3.78 26.81 -22.73
C PHE A 191 -4.76 25.67 -22.99
N LYS A 192 -5.53 25.32 -21.96
CA LYS A 192 -6.64 24.38 -22.05
C LYS A 192 -7.92 25.03 -21.55
N VAL A 193 -9.02 24.70 -22.22
CA VAL A 193 -10.39 25.11 -21.87
C VAL A 193 -11.01 24.04 -20.98
N LEU A 194 -11.48 24.43 -19.81
CA LEU A 194 -12.16 23.58 -18.85
C LEU A 194 -13.65 23.96 -18.80
N PRO A 195 -14.57 23.04 -19.09
CA PRO A 195 -16.00 23.33 -19.10
C PRO A 195 -16.54 23.59 -17.68
N PHE A 196 -17.60 24.40 -17.59
CA PHE A 196 -18.35 24.54 -16.35
C PHE A 196 -19.16 23.26 -16.08
N ILE A 197 -18.99 22.70 -14.88
CA ILE A 197 -19.71 21.48 -14.46
C ILE A 197 -20.64 21.83 -13.32
N ASN A 198 -21.94 21.57 -13.52
CA ASN A 198 -22.93 21.70 -12.47
C ASN A 198 -22.83 20.51 -11.49
N GLN A 199 -22.30 20.76 -10.29
CA GLN A 199 -22.16 19.73 -9.25
C GLN A 199 -23.47 19.46 -8.48
N GLN A 200 -24.53 20.24 -8.71
CA GLN A 200 -25.79 20.13 -7.96
C GLN A 200 -26.45 18.77 -8.11
N GLU A 201 -26.44 18.18 -9.31
CA GLU A 201 -27.05 16.86 -9.55
C GLU A 201 -26.36 15.76 -8.73
N MET A 202 -25.03 15.80 -8.67
CA MET A 202 -24.23 14.86 -7.88
C MET A 202 -24.56 15.00 -6.39
N TYR A 203 -24.57 16.23 -5.86
CA TYR A 203 -24.94 16.46 -4.46
C TYR A 203 -26.38 16.04 -4.16
N ARG A 204 -27.32 16.26 -5.08
CA ARG A 204 -28.72 15.82 -4.93
C ARG A 204 -28.82 14.30 -4.79
N GLY A 205 -28.08 13.56 -5.61
CA GLY A 205 -28.01 12.09 -5.52
C GLY A 205 -27.44 11.62 -4.16
N VAL A 206 -26.38 12.28 -3.69
CA VAL A 206 -25.79 11.99 -2.37
C VAL A 206 -26.76 12.27 -1.23
N TYR A 207 -27.43 13.43 -1.24
CA TYR A 207 -28.37 13.80 -0.18
C TYR A 207 -29.56 12.85 -0.12
N GLN A 208 -30.11 12.47 -1.27
CA GLN A 208 -31.19 11.50 -1.34
C GLN A 208 -30.78 10.16 -0.71
N LYS A 209 -29.54 9.70 -0.99
CA LYS A 209 -29.04 8.45 -0.45
C LYS A 209 -28.78 8.47 1.04
N LEU A 210 -28.26 9.58 1.56
CA LEU A 210 -28.10 9.77 3.00
C LEU A 210 -29.47 9.87 3.70
N LYS A 211 -30.46 10.51 3.07
CA LYS A 211 -31.84 10.54 3.59
C LYS A 211 -32.48 9.15 3.68
N GLU A 212 -32.19 8.27 2.73
CA GLU A 212 -32.60 6.85 2.74
C GLU A 212 -31.84 6.00 3.80
N GLY A 213 -30.91 6.58 4.56
CA GLY A 213 -30.06 5.85 5.51
C GLY A 213 -28.96 5.01 4.85
N GLY A 214 -28.64 5.28 3.58
CA GLY A 214 -27.61 4.58 2.80
C GLY A 214 -26.18 4.88 3.22
N CYS A 215 -25.21 4.27 2.53
CA CYS A 215 -23.79 4.52 2.75
C CYS A 215 -23.11 5.08 1.49
N ILE A 216 -22.29 6.11 1.67
CA ILE A 216 -21.45 6.68 0.63
C ILE A 216 -19.99 6.37 0.93
N GLY A 217 -19.23 5.99 -0.09
CA GLY A 217 -17.78 5.84 -0.03
C GLY A 217 -17.06 6.96 -0.79
N ILE A 218 -16.07 7.59 -0.17
CA ILE A 218 -15.25 8.63 -0.81
C ILE A 218 -13.78 8.53 -0.39
N PHE A 219 -12.88 8.79 -1.35
CA PHE A 219 -11.46 9.04 -1.12
C PHE A 219 -11.19 10.55 -1.29
N PRO A 220 -11.13 11.33 -0.19
CA PRO A 220 -11.08 12.80 -0.24
C PRO A 220 -9.78 13.37 -0.84
N GLU A 221 -8.72 12.57 -0.98
CA GLU A 221 -7.50 12.93 -1.74
C GLU A 221 -7.82 13.21 -3.23
N GLY A 222 -8.88 12.60 -3.76
CA GLY A 222 -9.42 12.78 -5.11
C GLY A 222 -8.56 12.23 -6.25
N GLY A 223 -7.53 11.45 -5.91
CA GLY A 223 -6.70 10.69 -6.83
C GLY A 223 -5.81 9.72 -6.06
N SER A 224 -5.44 8.61 -6.69
CA SER A 224 -4.58 7.62 -6.07
C SER A 224 -3.10 7.98 -6.18
N HIS A 225 -2.30 7.54 -5.20
CA HIS A 225 -0.87 7.81 -5.16
C HIS A 225 -0.06 6.74 -4.43
N ASP A 226 1.26 6.75 -4.65
CA ASP A 226 2.22 5.84 -3.99
C ASP A 226 2.98 6.49 -2.82
N ARG A 227 2.60 7.71 -2.41
CA ARG A 227 3.25 8.43 -1.30
C ARG A 227 2.93 7.79 0.05
N THR A 228 3.86 7.94 1.00
CA THR A 228 3.72 7.48 2.39
C THR A 228 2.80 8.36 3.24
N ASP A 229 2.64 9.63 2.85
CA ASP A 229 1.78 10.60 3.53
C ASP A 229 0.46 10.82 2.77
N LEU A 230 -0.55 11.25 3.53
CA LEU A 230 -1.84 11.68 3.01
C LEU A 230 -1.71 12.97 2.21
N LEU A 231 -2.37 13.02 1.05
CA LEU A 231 -2.54 14.28 0.33
C LEU A 231 -3.53 15.21 1.04
N PRO A 232 -3.48 16.52 0.75
CA PRO A 232 -4.51 17.46 1.22
C PRO A 232 -5.91 16.98 0.81
N LEU A 233 -6.81 16.93 1.79
CA LEU A 233 -8.17 16.49 1.58
C LEU A 233 -8.96 17.55 0.81
N LYS A 234 -9.87 17.10 -0.07
CA LYS A 234 -10.82 17.99 -0.75
C LYS A 234 -12.07 18.20 0.11
N ALA A 235 -12.56 19.43 0.13
CA ALA A 235 -13.74 19.87 0.88
C ALA A 235 -15.06 19.15 0.55
N GLY A 236 -15.14 18.40 -0.56
CA GLY A 236 -16.37 17.74 -1.02
C GLY A 236 -17.00 16.83 0.03
N VAL A 237 -16.20 16.09 0.81
CA VAL A 237 -16.71 15.23 1.89
C VAL A 237 -17.46 16.04 2.96
N SER A 238 -16.90 17.17 3.37
CA SER A 238 -17.50 18.04 4.38
C SER A 238 -18.78 18.70 3.85
N ILE A 239 -18.77 19.14 2.59
CA ILE A 239 -19.95 19.72 1.94
C ILE A 239 -21.10 18.71 1.86
N MET A 240 -20.81 17.45 1.54
CA MET A 240 -21.84 16.41 1.46
C MET A 240 -22.49 16.13 2.83
N ALA A 241 -21.69 15.99 3.88
CA ALA A 241 -22.20 15.71 5.22
C ALA A 241 -23.00 16.89 5.79
N LEU A 242 -22.39 18.08 5.81
CA LEU A 242 -23.03 19.30 6.34
C LEU A 242 -24.24 19.69 5.49
N GLY A 243 -24.14 19.57 4.17
CA GLY A 243 -25.24 19.86 3.24
C GLY A 243 -26.43 18.93 3.41
N ALA A 244 -26.21 17.63 3.65
CA ALA A 244 -27.29 16.69 3.92
C ALA A 244 -28.08 17.06 5.18
N MET A 245 -27.37 17.37 6.27
CA MET A 245 -27.97 17.73 7.57
C MET A 245 -28.57 19.14 7.57
N ALA A 246 -28.00 20.06 6.79
CA ALA A 246 -28.55 21.41 6.63
C ALA A 246 -29.87 21.40 5.85
N ASN A 247 -30.00 20.50 4.86
CA ASN A 247 -31.20 20.35 4.05
C ASN A 247 -32.32 19.56 4.76
N ASP A 248 -31.96 18.63 5.64
CA ASP A 248 -32.92 17.80 6.38
C ASP A 248 -32.44 17.56 7.82
N PRO A 249 -33.04 18.21 8.83
CA PRO A 249 -32.67 18.05 10.23
C PRO A 249 -32.87 16.63 10.80
N THR A 250 -33.65 15.77 10.13
CA THR A 250 -33.88 14.39 10.58
C THR A 250 -32.71 13.46 10.26
N VAL A 251 -31.85 13.86 9.32
CA VAL A 251 -30.71 13.07 8.86
C VAL A 251 -29.53 13.33 9.80
N GLN A 252 -29.04 12.28 10.45
CA GLN A 252 -27.82 12.33 11.27
C GLN A 252 -26.71 11.53 10.61
N VAL A 253 -25.91 12.20 9.79
CA VAL A 253 -24.79 11.58 9.08
C VAL A 253 -23.66 11.29 10.05
N LYS A 254 -23.09 10.08 9.99
CA LYS A 254 -21.83 9.75 10.67
C LYS A 254 -20.71 9.53 9.67
N ILE A 255 -19.49 9.89 10.05
CA ILE A 255 -18.28 9.68 9.25
C ILE A 255 -17.50 8.50 9.82
N VAL A 256 -17.20 7.50 9.00
CA VAL A 256 -16.33 6.39 9.41
C VAL A 256 -14.98 6.55 8.69
N PRO A 257 -13.88 6.89 9.40
CA PRO A 257 -12.56 6.93 8.80
C PRO A 257 -12.08 5.50 8.52
N VAL A 258 -11.56 5.26 7.32
CA VAL A 258 -11.10 3.94 6.86
C VAL A 258 -9.65 4.01 6.40
N GLY A 259 -8.80 3.22 7.05
CA GLY A 259 -7.40 3.01 6.74
C GLY A 259 -7.21 1.84 5.77
N LEU A 260 -6.48 2.05 4.67
CA LEU A 260 -6.09 0.98 3.75
C LEU A 260 -4.58 0.76 3.80
N SER A 261 -4.17 -0.43 4.22
CA SER A 261 -2.76 -0.81 4.30
C SER A 261 -2.46 -2.04 3.47
N TYR A 262 -1.52 -1.89 2.53
CA TYR A 262 -1.02 -2.99 1.71
C TYR A 262 0.40 -3.33 2.10
N PHE A 263 0.69 -4.62 2.29
CA PHE A 263 2.08 -5.05 2.50
C PHE A 263 2.89 -4.84 1.21
N HIS A 264 2.33 -5.25 0.07
CA HIS A 264 2.92 -5.09 -1.26
C HIS A 264 1.84 -4.80 -2.31
N ALA A 265 1.36 -3.54 -2.34
CA ALA A 265 0.22 -3.11 -3.17
C ALA A 265 0.27 -3.56 -4.65
N HIS A 266 1.45 -3.66 -5.24
CA HIS A 266 1.64 -3.98 -6.66
C HIS A 266 1.84 -5.47 -6.97
N ARG A 267 1.97 -6.33 -5.94
CA ARG A 267 2.28 -7.75 -6.09
C ARG A 267 1.02 -8.60 -5.97
N PHE A 268 0.97 -9.61 -6.84
CA PHE A 268 0.00 -10.68 -6.75
C PHE A 268 0.27 -11.51 -5.49
N ARG A 269 -0.78 -12.04 -4.85
CA ARG A 269 -0.74 -12.74 -3.55
C ARG A 269 -0.16 -11.92 -2.41
N SER A 270 -0.25 -10.59 -2.49
CA SER A 270 0.02 -9.71 -1.35
C SER A 270 -1.11 -9.80 -0.31
N ARG A 271 -0.91 -9.13 0.82
CA ARG A 271 -1.91 -9.03 1.89
C ARG A 271 -2.42 -7.59 1.99
N ALA A 272 -3.67 -7.45 2.36
CA ALA A 272 -4.33 -6.16 2.57
C ALA A 272 -5.03 -6.14 3.94
N VAL A 273 -5.01 -4.97 4.57
CA VAL A 273 -5.73 -4.70 5.81
C VAL A 273 -6.62 -3.49 5.57
N VAL A 274 -7.89 -3.63 5.97
CA VAL A 274 -8.89 -2.55 5.96
C VAL A 274 -9.22 -2.23 7.41
N GLU A 275 -8.89 -1.03 7.87
CA GLU A 275 -9.05 -0.60 9.26
C GLU A 275 -10.16 0.44 9.37
N PHE A 276 -11.19 0.16 10.16
CA PHE A 276 -12.32 1.03 10.41
C PHE A 276 -12.15 1.72 11.77
N GLY A 277 -12.06 3.04 11.77
CA GLY A 277 -11.99 3.84 12.99
C GLY A 277 -13.37 4.10 13.59
N THR A 278 -13.39 4.74 14.75
CA THR A 278 -14.63 5.11 15.43
C THR A 278 -15.46 6.05 14.56
N ALA A 279 -16.76 5.78 14.48
CA ALA A 279 -17.70 6.65 13.76
C ALA A 279 -17.79 8.03 14.44
N LEU A 280 -17.55 9.08 13.67
CA LEU A 280 -17.58 10.47 14.12
C LEU A 280 -18.95 11.06 13.82
N ASP A 281 -19.58 11.66 14.83
CA ASP A 281 -20.80 12.45 14.66
C ASP A 281 -20.46 13.80 14.04
N VAL A 282 -21.34 14.32 13.18
CA VAL A 282 -21.22 15.67 12.64
C VAL A 282 -21.69 16.66 13.71
N PRO A 283 -20.84 17.58 14.20
CA PRO A 283 -21.23 18.56 15.21
C PRO A 283 -22.35 19.49 14.70
N ALA A 284 -23.41 19.65 15.50
CA ALA A 284 -24.57 20.49 15.15
C ALA A 284 -24.17 21.97 14.92
N GLU A 285 -23.19 22.46 15.68
CA GLU A 285 -22.66 23.83 15.53
C GLU A 285 -22.08 24.08 14.13
N LEU A 286 -21.41 23.09 13.53
CA LEU A 286 -20.86 23.19 12.18
C LEU A 286 -21.98 23.21 11.13
N VAL A 287 -23.11 22.54 11.40
CA VAL A 287 -24.29 22.54 10.52
C VAL A 287 -24.97 23.91 10.53
N GLU A 288 -25.15 24.52 11.71
CA GLU A 288 -25.73 25.86 11.81
C GLU A 288 -24.83 26.92 11.13
N MET A 289 -23.52 26.89 11.39
CA MET A 289 -22.57 27.77 10.68
C MET A 289 -22.57 27.55 9.16
N PHE A 290 -22.86 26.32 8.69
CA PHE A 290 -22.99 26.04 7.27
C PHE A 290 -24.26 26.66 6.66
N LYS A 291 -25.38 26.68 7.40
CA LYS A 291 -26.66 27.30 6.97
C LYS A 291 -26.56 28.81 6.84
N GLU A 292 -25.77 29.47 7.69
CA GLU A 292 -25.54 30.91 7.64
C GLU A 292 -24.92 31.41 6.32
N GLY A 293 -24.27 30.52 5.56
CA GLY A 293 -23.71 30.85 4.25
C GLY A 293 -22.41 31.68 4.31
N GLY A 294 -22.02 32.23 3.16
CA GLY A 294 -20.87 33.14 3.05
C GLY A 294 -19.55 32.58 3.60
N ASN A 295 -18.87 33.38 4.43
CA ASN A 295 -17.58 33.01 5.04
C ASN A 295 -17.73 31.94 6.12
N LYS A 296 -18.79 31.99 6.94
CA LYS A 296 -19.05 30.98 7.99
C LYS A 296 -19.21 29.58 7.43
N LYS A 297 -19.86 29.45 6.26
CA LYS A 297 -19.93 28.18 5.53
C LYS A 297 -18.55 27.62 5.17
N ARG A 298 -17.62 28.46 4.71
CA ARG A 298 -16.25 28.02 4.36
C ARG A 298 -15.48 27.60 5.61
N GLU A 299 -15.65 28.34 6.70
CA GLU A 299 -15.04 28.02 7.99
C GLU A 299 -15.55 26.69 8.55
N ALA A 300 -16.87 26.47 8.54
CA ALA A 300 -17.47 25.21 8.97
C ALA A 300 -16.95 24.01 8.16
N VAL A 301 -16.86 24.17 6.84
CA VAL A 301 -16.31 23.15 5.94
C VAL A 301 -14.85 22.85 6.26
N ALA A 302 -14.02 23.88 6.53
CA ALA A 302 -12.62 23.71 6.87
C ALA A 302 -12.45 23.00 8.22
N LYS A 303 -13.13 23.48 9.29
CA LYS A 303 -13.09 22.86 10.62
C LYS A 303 -13.53 21.39 10.58
N PHE A 304 -14.59 21.09 9.81
CA PHE A 304 -15.04 19.71 9.69
C PHE A 304 -14.07 18.84 8.90
N LEU A 305 -13.41 19.39 7.88
CA LEU A 305 -12.39 18.68 7.11
C LEU A 305 -11.18 18.33 7.98
N ASP A 306 -10.78 19.22 8.88
CA ASP A 306 -9.70 18.98 9.84
C ASP A 306 -10.07 17.86 10.82
N LEU A 307 -11.31 17.83 11.32
CA LEU A 307 -11.82 16.74 12.16
C LEU A 307 -11.78 15.39 11.43
N ILE A 308 -12.19 15.35 10.15
CA ILE A 308 -12.10 14.15 9.32
C ILE A 308 -10.63 13.74 9.12
N TYR A 309 -9.75 14.71 8.88
CA TYR A 309 -8.31 14.46 8.69
C TYR A 309 -7.68 13.85 9.95
N ASP A 310 -8.04 14.35 11.13
CA ASP A 310 -7.59 13.77 12.39
C ASP A 310 -8.15 12.37 12.62
N GLY A 311 -9.42 12.12 12.28
CA GLY A 311 -9.99 10.77 12.25
C GLY A 311 -9.20 9.81 11.34
N LEU A 312 -8.86 10.24 10.12
CA LEU A 312 -8.04 9.44 9.20
C LEU A 312 -6.63 9.15 9.72
N LYS A 313 -6.02 10.08 10.47
CA LYS A 313 -4.72 9.84 11.11
C LYS A 313 -4.78 8.69 12.13
N THR A 314 -5.95 8.41 12.72
CA THR A 314 -6.13 7.31 13.70
C THR A 314 -6.20 5.91 13.07
N VAL A 315 -6.41 5.82 11.76
CA VAL A 315 -6.48 4.54 11.02
C VAL A 315 -5.39 4.37 9.98
N THR A 316 -4.54 5.39 9.80
CA THR A 316 -3.43 5.37 8.84
C THR A 316 -2.09 5.22 9.55
N ILE A 317 -1.30 4.23 9.12
CA ILE A 317 0.08 4.05 9.58
C ILE A 317 0.94 5.05 8.81
N ARG A 318 1.36 6.12 9.47
CA ARG A 318 2.33 7.06 8.88
C ARG A 318 3.74 6.54 9.12
N ALA A 319 4.62 6.70 8.15
CA ALA A 319 6.06 6.73 8.39
C ALA A 319 6.64 7.79 7.45
N PRO A 320 7.47 8.72 7.95
CA PRO A 320 7.98 9.84 7.16
C PRO A 320 8.84 9.36 5.97
N ASP A 321 9.46 8.20 6.11
CA ASP A 321 10.25 7.54 5.08
C ASP A 321 10.31 6.02 5.31
N TYR A 322 10.74 5.28 4.29
CA TYR A 322 10.81 3.82 4.32
C TYR A 322 11.79 3.30 5.38
N ASP A 323 12.92 3.98 5.58
CA ASP A 323 13.93 3.54 6.55
C ASP A 323 13.41 3.70 7.98
N THR A 324 12.66 4.77 8.24
CA THR A 324 11.93 4.97 9.49
C THR A 324 10.90 3.86 9.70
N LEU A 325 10.10 3.50 8.68
CA LEU A 325 9.16 2.39 8.80
C LEU A 325 9.87 1.07 9.17
N MET A 326 10.99 0.76 8.50
CA MET A 326 11.77 -0.45 8.77
C MET A 326 12.40 -0.44 10.16
N LEU A 327 12.86 0.73 10.61
CA LEU A 327 13.37 0.93 11.97
C LEU A 327 12.28 0.66 13.00
N ILE A 328 11.11 1.29 12.89
CA ILE A 328 9.99 1.10 13.84
C ILE A 328 9.56 -0.36 13.90
N GLN A 329 9.47 -1.03 12.75
CA GLN A 329 9.15 -2.46 12.71
C GLN A 329 10.23 -3.32 13.39
N ALA A 330 11.52 -2.99 13.22
CA ALA A 330 12.61 -3.71 13.87
C ALA A 330 12.63 -3.48 15.37
N VAL A 331 12.45 -2.24 15.81
CA VAL A 331 12.31 -1.85 17.22
C VAL A 331 11.14 -2.59 17.87
N ARG A 332 9.98 -2.66 17.21
CA ARG A 332 8.84 -3.45 17.71
C ARG A 332 9.17 -4.93 17.93
N ARG A 333 9.95 -5.56 17.04
CA ARG A 333 10.37 -6.96 17.21
C ARG A 333 11.33 -7.15 18.39
N LEU A 334 12.15 -6.15 18.65
CA LEU A 334 13.12 -6.14 19.74
C LEU A 334 12.46 -5.81 21.09
N TYR A 335 11.41 -5.00 21.10
CA TYR A 335 10.64 -4.66 22.28
C TYR A 335 9.74 -5.83 22.71
N LYS A 336 10.01 -6.41 23.87
CA LYS A 336 9.22 -7.51 24.45
C LYS A 336 8.42 -6.99 25.64
N THR A 337 7.09 -6.99 25.53
CA THR A 337 6.21 -6.90 26.70
C THR A 337 6.19 -8.25 27.42
N PRO A 338 6.60 -8.33 28.71
CA PRO A 338 6.60 -9.59 29.45
C PRO A 338 5.18 -10.19 29.53
N GLY A 339 5.04 -11.46 29.12
CA GLY A 339 3.80 -12.23 29.35
C GLY A 339 2.58 -11.88 28.49
N GLN A 340 2.72 -11.00 27.48
CA GLN A 340 1.58 -10.52 26.68
C GLN A 340 1.72 -10.80 25.18
N TYR A 341 0.62 -11.28 24.60
CA TYR A 341 0.44 -11.35 23.15
C TYR A 341 -0.34 -10.10 22.73
N LEU A 342 0.29 -9.25 21.92
CA LEU A 342 -0.38 -8.06 21.38
C LEU A 342 -1.29 -8.50 20.23
N THR A 343 -2.57 -8.12 20.29
CA THR A 343 -3.44 -8.19 19.11
C THR A 343 -2.87 -7.30 18.01
N LEU A 344 -3.13 -7.60 16.73
CA LEU A 344 -2.60 -6.75 15.66
C LEU A 344 -3.13 -5.27 15.74
N GLY A 345 -4.13 -4.97 16.56
CA GLY A 345 -4.64 -3.61 16.80
C GLY A 345 -3.77 -2.87 17.80
N GLN A 346 -3.39 -3.56 18.88
CA GLN A 346 -2.37 -3.09 19.81
C GLN A 346 -1.00 -2.96 19.12
N VAL A 347 -0.69 -3.81 18.12
CA VAL A 347 0.51 -3.67 17.30
C VAL A 347 0.50 -2.39 16.47
N VAL A 348 -0.62 -2.07 15.82
CA VAL A 348 -0.77 -0.84 15.03
C VAL A 348 -0.65 0.38 15.95
N GLU A 349 -1.30 0.34 17.11
CA GLU A 349 -1.22 1.42 18.10
C GLU A 349 0.20 1.57 18.66
N LEU A 350 0.88 0.47 18.97
CA LEU A 350 2.28 0.47 19.41
C LEU A 350 3.21 1.04 18.32
N ASN A 351 3.00 0.67 17.06
CA ASN A 351 3.74 1.26 15.94
C ASN A 351 3.50 2.76 15.80
N ARG A 352 2.25 3.22 15.96
CA ARG A 352 1.92 4.65 16.00
C ARG A 352 2.66 5.33 17.14
N ARG A 353 2.67 4.74 18.34
CA ARG A 353 3.33 5.32 19.51
C ARG A 353 4.84 5.40 19.35
N PHE A 354 5.47 4.34 18.82
CA PHE A 354 6.90 4.35 18.50
C PHE A 354 7.26 5.36 17.42
N LEU A 355 6.43 5.48 16.39
CA LEU A 355 6.66 6.47 15.36
C LEU A 355 6.60 7.90 15.92
N LYS A 356 5.55 8.22 16.68
CA LYS A 356 5.40 9.54 17.32
C LYS A 356 6.58 9.83 18.25
N GLY A 357 7.00 8.84 19.05
CA GLY A 357 8.18 8.97 19.92
C GLY A 357 9.47 9.20 19.14
N TYR A 358 9.72 8.40 18.09
CA TYR A 358 10.89 8.56 17.24
C TYR A 358 10.92 9.91 16.53
N THR A 359 9.78 10.39 16.00
CA THR A 359 9.74 11.70 15.32
C THR A 359 10.08 12.86 16.25
N HIS A 360 9.78 12.73 17.54
CA HIS A 360 10.07 13.76 18.54
C HIS A 360 11.54 13.73 19.00
N PHE A 361 12.12 12.53 19.16
CA PHE A 361 13.48 12.33 19.66
C PHE A 361 14.50 11.92 18.59
N LYS A 362 14.21 12.13 17.29
CA LYS A 362 15.07 11.68 16.17
C LYS A 362 16.48 12.27 16.20
N ASP A 363 16.64 13.47 16.76
CA ASP A 363 17.89 14.23 16.78
C ASP A 363 18.73 13.92 18.04
N GLU A 364 18.19 13.12 18.97
CA GLU A 364 18.88 12.70 20.19
C GLU A 364 20.02 11.70 19.87
N PRO A 365 21.26 11.93 20.33
CA PRO A 365 22.40 11.06 20.00
C PRO A 365 22.19 9.58 20.36
N ARG A 366 21.53 9.31 21.51
CA ARG A 366 21.23 7.94 21.95
C ARG A 366 20.26 7.23 21.00
N VAL A 367 19.25 7.95 20.49
CA VAL A 367 18.27 7.43 19.53
C VAL A 367 18.92 7.20 18.15
N GLN A 368 19.81 8.09 17.71
CA GLN A 368 20.56 7.92 16.45
C GLN A 368 21.51 6.72 16.47
N LYS A 369 22.19 6.49 17.61
CA LYS A 369 23.04 5.32 17.81
C LYS A 369 22.21 4.04 17.77
N LEU A 370 21.10 4.00 18.52
CA LEU A 370 20.18 2.87 18.54
C LEU A 370 19.64 2.58 17.13
N ARG A 371 19.25 3.61 16.37
CA ARG A 371 18.85 3.48 14.96
C ARG A 371 19.92 2.76 14.13
N THR A 372 21.17 3.23 14.23
CA THR A 372 22.28 2.68 13.45
C THR A 372 22.52 1.21 13.79
N ASP A 373 22.49 0.86 15.07
CA ASP A 373 22.71 -0.51 15.52
C ASP A 373 21.55 -1.45 15.19
N VAL A 374 20.30 -0.99 15.30
CA VAL A 374 19.12 -1.76 14.87
C VAL A 374 19.16 -2.01 13.36
N LEU A 375 19.53 -1.01 12.54
CA LEU A 375 19.71 -1.18 11.10
C LEU A 375 20.86 -2.13 10.76
N LYS A 376 21.94 -2.13 11.54
CA LYS A 376 23.06 -3.06 11.38
C LYS A 376 22.64 -4.48 11.74
N TYR A 377 21.92 -4.67 12.85
CA TYR A 377 21.33 -5.94 13.24
C TYR A 377 20.39 -6.49 12.16
N ASN A 378 19.49 -5.63 11.63
CA ASN A 378 18.55 -6.02 10.60
C ASN A 378 19.25 -6.43 9.28
N ARG A 379 20.39 -5.80 8.94
CA ARG A 379 21.25 -6.24 7.85
C ARG A 379 21.89 -7.61 8.13
N LEU A 380 22.46 -7.82 9.31
CA LEU A 380 23.11 -9.08 9.67
C LEU A 380 22.15 -10.28 9.67
N ILE A 381 20.95 -10.15 10.22
CA ILE A 381 19.95 -11.23 10.18
C ILE A 381 19.50 -11.53 8.74
N ARG A 382 19.40 -10.50 7.90
CA ARG A 382 19.08 -10.63 6.47
C ARG A 382 20.20 -11.35 5.71
N ASP A 383 21.45 -11.01 5.98
CA ASP A 383 22.61 -11.63 5.33
C ASP A 383 22.72 -13.12 5.74
N LEU A 384 22.43 -13.43 7.00
CA LEU A 384 22.31 -14.80 7.52
C LEU A 384 21.03 -15.52 7.07
N GLY A 385 20.09 -14.82 6.42
CA GLY A 385 18.83 -15.40 5.96
C GLY A 385 17.93 -15.91 7.08
N ILE A 386 18.02 -15.34 8.29
CA ILE A 386 17.21 -15.72 9.45
C ILE A 386 16.27 -14.59 9.88
N ARG A 387 15.11 -14.94 10.44
CA ARG A 387 14.14 -13.97 10.97
C ARG A 387 14.40 -13.67 12.45
N ASP A 388 13.99 -12.49 12.91
CA ASP A 388 14.23 -12.04 14.30
C ASP A 388 13.73 -13.03 15.36
N HIS A 389 12.54 -13.62 15.18
CA HIS A 389 11.98 -14.60 16.11
C HIS A 389 12.75 -15.93 16.12
N GLN A 390 13.53 -16.21 15.08
CA GLN A 390 14.35 -17.43 14.96
C GLN A 390 15.70 -17.25 15.65
N VAL A 391 16.20 -16.02 15.80
CA VAL A 391 17.50 -15.72 16.40
C VAL A 391 17.67 -16.36 17.79
N PRO A 392 16.74 -16.24 18.76
CA PRO A 392 16.88 -16.87 20.07
C PRO A 392 16.93 -18.40 20.03
N ARG A 393 16.28 -19.00 19.02
CA ARG A 393 16.16 -20.44 18.83
C ARG A 393 17.18 -21.00 17.84
N ALA A 394 18.08 -20.17 17.32
CA ALA A 394 19.08 -20.62 16.36
C ALA A 394 20.02 -21.61 17.07
N GLN A 395 19.81 -22.90 16.87
CA GLN A 395 20.55 -23.97 17.52
C GLN A 395 21.66 -24.50 16.62
N LYS A 396 22.58 -25.28 17.20
CA LYS A 396 23.63 -25.98 16.46
C LYS A 396 23.01 -26.87 15.39
N ALA A 397 23.72 -27.03 14.26
CA ALA A 397 23.38 -28.03 13.26
C ALA A 397 23.22 -29.40 13.95
N SER A 398 22.07 -30.03 13.77
CA SER A 398 21.80 -31.38 14.28
C SER A 398 21.38 -32.30 13.15
N TRP A 399 21.53 -33.61 13.33
CA TRP A 399 21.01 -34.62 12.40
C TRP A 399 19.49 -34.45 12.15
N LYS A 400 18.75 -33.91 13.12
CA LYS A 400 17.34 -33.56 12.96
C LYS A 400 17.13 -32.40 11.98
N THR A 401 18.02 -31.39 12.00
CA THR A 401 17.99 -30.26 11.05
C THR A 401 18.28 -30.75 9.63
N LEU A 402 19.20 -31.70 9.46
CA LEU A 402 19.47 -32.35 8.18
C LEU A 402 18.24 -33.15 7.69
N GLY A 403 17.64 -33.96 8.56
CA GLY A 403 16.41 -34.71 8.23
C GLY A 403 15.25 -33.81 7.82
N LEU A 404 15.04 -32.68 8.53
CA LEU A 404 14.03 -31.70 8.17
C LEU A 404 14.31 -31.03 6.82
N LEU A 405 15.57 -30.70 6.53
CA LEU A 405 15.97 -30.14 5.24
C LEU A 405 15.64 -31.14 4.10
N VAL A 406 15.96 -32.42 4.28
CA VAL A 406 15.64 -33.47 3.30
C VAL A 406 14.13 -33.61 3.13
N TYR A 407 13.36 -33.68 4.22
CA TYR A 407 11.89 -33.73 4.16
C TYR A 407 11.30 -32.56 3.38
N ARG A 408 11.74 -31.33 3.66
CA ARG A 408 11.27 -30.12 2.96
C ARG A 408 11.69 -30.11 1.49
N LEU A 409 12.84 -30.65 1.16
CA LEU A 409 13.31 -30.77 -0.21
C LEU A 409 12.45 -31.77 -1.00
N VAL A 410 12.14 -32.94 -0.42
CA VAL A 410 11.21 -33.92 -1.01
C VAL A 410 9.82 -33.31 -1.21
N LEU A 411 9.30 -32.62 -0.19
CA LEU A 411 8.00 -31.99 -0.27
C LEU A 411 7.94 -30.88 -1.33
N LEU A 412 9.01 -30.08 -1.42
CA LEU A 412 9.15 -29.05 -2.45
C LEU A 412 9.13 -29.67 -3.85
N ILE A 413 9.80 -30.82 -4.05
CA ILE A 413 9.76 -31.56 -5.32
C ILE A 413 8.32 -31.95 -5.65
N ILE A 414 7.60 -32.59 -4.73
CA ILE A 414 6.21 -33.05 -4.93
C ILE A 414 5.30 -31.86 -5.31
N TRP A 415 5.31 -30.77 -4.54
CA TRP A 415 4.46 -29.62 -4.84
C TRP A 415 4.87 -28.90 -6.11
N THR A 416 6.16 -28.84 -6.43
CA THR A 416 6.63 -28.29 -7.70
C THR A 416 6.08 -29.13 -8.86
N SER A 417 6.14 -30.46 -8.79
CA SER A 417 5.56 -31.35 -9.81
C SER A 417 4.06 -31.15 -10.00
N LEU A 418 3.31 -30.95 -8.92
CA LEU A 418 1.87 -30.70 -8.98
C LEU A 418 1.51 -29.29 -9.47
N ALA A 419 2.30 -28.27 -9.10
CA ALA A 419 2.06 -26.89 -9.48
C ALA A 419 2.55 -26.57 -10.90
N LEU A 420 3.59 -27.25 -11.38
CA LEU A 420 4.28 -26.93 -12.64
C LEU A 420 3.34 -26.89 -13.85
N PRO A 421 2.42 -27.85 -14.07
CA PRO A 421 1.48 -27.77 -15.20
C PRO A 421 0.62 -26.50 -15.14
N GLY A 422 0.09 -26.15 -13.97
CA GLY A 422 -0.71 -24.94 -13.80
C GLY A 422 0.11 -23.66 -13.97
N VAL A 423 1.36 -23.63 -13.50
CA VAL A 423 2.26 -22.49 -13.72
C VAL A 423 2.58 -22.30 -15.20
N ILE A 424 2.83 -23.39 -15.94
CA ILE A 424 3.09 -23.34 -17.38
C ILE A 424 1.86 -22.83 -18.13
N LEU A 425 0.67 -23.38 -17.83
CA LEU A 425 -0.59 -22.96 -18.47
C LEU A 425 -0.93 -21.50 -18.16
N ASN A 426 -0.65 -20.99 -16.95
CA ASN A 426 -0.93 -19.59 -16.61
C ASN A 426 0.25 -18.65 -16.90
N GLY A 427 1.41 -19.18 -17.28
CA GLY A 427 2.63 -18.41 -17.54
C GLY A 427 2.40 -17.25 -18.51
N PRO A 428 1.82 -17.48 -19.71
CA PRO A 428 1.49 -16.41 -20.64
C PRO A 428 0.60 -15.33 -20.02
N MET A 429 -0.43 -15.71 -19.25
CA MET A 429 -1.32 -14.76 -18.58
C MET A 429 -0.55 -13.85 -17.62
N PHE A 430 0.33 -14.41 -16.80
CA PHE A 430 1.14 -13.64 -15.85
C PHE A 430 2.14 -12.72 -16.56
N ILE A 431 2.76 -13.19 -17.64
CA ILE A 431 3.71 -12.41 -18.44
C ILE A 431 3.00 -11.23 -19.11
N LEU A 432 1.89 -11.47 -19.82
CA LEU A 432 1.11 -10.40 -20.46
C LEU A 432 0.59 -9.39 -19.44
N ALA A 433 0.03 -9.86 -18.33
CA ALA A 433 -0.42 -8.98 -17.25
C ALA A 433 0.72 -8.12 -16.69
N SER A 434 1.92 -8.68 -16.54
CA SER A 434 3.10 -7.95 -16.06
C SER A 434 3.60 -6.90 -17.07
N ILE A 435 3.65 -7.23 -18.37
CA ILE A 435 4.12 -6.32 -19.42
C ILE A 435 3.15 -5.15 -19.59
N ILE A 436 1.86 -5.44 -19.79
CA ILE A 436 0.86 -4.42 -20.08
C ILE A 436 0.62 -3.55 -18.83
N SER A 437 0.59 -4.12 -17.62
CA SER A 437 0.45 -3.32 -16.40
C SER A 437 1.60 -2.33 -16.21
N ARG A 438 2.85 -2.73 -16.52
CA ARG A 438 4.00 -1.82 -16.49
C ARG A 438 3.89 -0.71 -17.53
N GLN A 439 3.41 -1.01 -18.73
CA GLN A 439 3.16 0.01 -19.75
C GLN A 439 2.11 1.03 -19.27
N LYS A 440 1.01 0.55 -18.69
CA LYS A 440 -0.04 1.42 -18.12
C LYS A 440 0.40 2.20 -16.89
N ALA A 441 1.31 1.66 -16.08
CA ALA A 441 1.94 2.41 -15.00
C ALA A 441 2.80 3.57 -15.53
N LYS A 442 3.56 3.36 -16.60
CA LYS A 442 4.34 4.44 -17.26
C LYS A 442 3.43 5.54 -17.82
N GLU A 443 2.34 5.18 -18.49
CA GLU A 443 1.34 6.14 -18.97
C GLU A 443 0.73 6.95 -17.81
N ALA A 444 0.37 6.28 -16.71
CA ALA A 444 -0.23 6.92 -15.55
C ALA A 444 0.76 7.84 -14.81
N LEU A 445 2.04 7.47 -14.76
CA LEU A 445 3.11 8.30 -14.21
C LEU A 445 3.31 9.57 -15.04
N ALA A 446 3.37 9.45 -16.37
CA ALA A 446 3.50 10.61 -17.26
C ALA A 446 2.32 11.60 -17.16
N ALA A 447 1.12 11.07 -16.90
CA ALA A 447 -0.10 11.87 -16.80
C ALA A 447 -0.24 12.60 -15.45
N SER A 448 0.42 12.16 -14.38
CA SER A 448 0.19 12.69 -13.01
C SER A 448 1.41 13.40 -12.42
N VAL A 449 1.17 14.51 -11.71
CA VAL A 449 2.20 15.22 -10.93
C VAL A 449 2.36 14.60 -9.53
N VAL A 450 1.37 13.83 -9.09
CA VAL A 450 1.28 13.38 -7.70
C VAL A 450 1.84 11.98 -7.48
N LYS A 451 1.92 11.19 -8.57
CA LYS A 451 2.43 9.81 -8.54
C LYS A 451 3.95 9.78 -8.55
N VAL A 452 4.53 8.98 -7.65
CA VAL A 452 5.99 8.83 -7.54
C VAL A 452 6.48 7.69 -8.44
N ALA A 453 5.78 6.55 -8.47
CA ALA A 453 6.23 5.35 -9.21
C ALA A 453 5.14 4.69 -10.08
N GLY A 454 3.89 5.14 -10.01
CA GLY A 454 2.76 4.56 -10.76
C GLY A 454 2.37 3.15 -10.30
N ARG A 455 2.69 2.78 -9.06
CA ARG A 455 2.42 1.43 -8.52
C ARG A 455 0.95 1.24 -8.18
N ASP A 456 0.26 2.33 -7.90
CA ASP A 456 -1.17 2.46 -7.59
C ASP A 456 -2.12 1.92 -8.67
N VAL A 457 -1.62 1.72 -9.89
CA VAL A 457 -2.40 1.16 -11.00
C VAL A 457 -2.00 -0.27 -11.35
N LEU A 458 -0.86 -0.76 -10.86
CA LEU A 458 -0.31 -2.05 -11.28
C LEU A 458 -1.23 -3.22 -10.93
N ALA A 459 -1.71 -3.28 -9.68
CA ALA A 459 -2.59 -4.35 -9.24
C ALA A 459 -3.95 -4.32 -9.95
N THR A 460 -4.51 -3.11 -10.12
CA THR A 460 -5.74 -2.89 -10.88
C THR A 460 -5.62 -3.45 -12.30
N TRP A 461 -4.57 -3.06 -13.03
CA TRP A 461 -4.38 -3.54 -14.40
C TRP A 461 -4.11 -5.04 -14.46
N LYS A 462 -3.31 -5.59 -13.53
CA LYS A 462 -3.09 -7.05 -13.47
C LYS A 462 -4.41 -7.81 -13.36
N ILE A 463 -5.31 -7.39 -12.47
CA ILE A 463 -6.63 -8.03 -12.31
C ILE A 463 -7.46 -7.91 -13.59
N LEU A 464 -7.57 -6.70 -14.15
CA LEU A 464 -8.40 -6.47 -15.34
C LEU A 464 -7.88 -7.21 -16.57
N ILE A 465 -6.55 -7.26 -16.75
CA ILE A 465 -5.91 -7.99 -17.85
C ILE A 465 -6.10 -9.50 -17.65
N SER A 466 -5.85 -10.02 -16.45
CA SER A 466 -6.06 -11.45 -16.15
C SER A 466 -7.52 -11.86 -16.35
N LEU A 467 -8.48 -11.02 -15.97
CA LEU A 467 -9.91 -11.28 -16.17
C LEU A 467 -10.30 -11.35 -17.65
N GLY A 468 -9.69 -10.52 -18.50
CA GLY A 468 -9.93 -10.54 -19.94
C GLY A 468 -9.21 -11.67 -20.68
N ILE A 469 -7.97 -11.99 -20.28
CA ILE A 469 -7.13 -13.00 -20.93
C ILE A 469 -7.53 -14.43 -20.52
N ALA A 470 -7.97 -14.65 -19.27
CA ALA A 470 -8.27 -15.99 -18.77
C ALA A 470 -9.31 -16.75 -19.61
N PRO A 471 -10.48 -16.18 -19.97
CA PRO A 471 -11.46 -16.86 -20.82
C PRO A 471 -10.90 -17.22 -22.20
N VAL A 472 -10.11 -16.32 -22.81
CA VAL A 472 -9.48 -16.53 -24.11
C VAL A 472 -8.49 -17.69 -24.04
N MET A 473 -7.67 -17.74 -23.00
CA MET A 473 -6.72 -18.83 -22.79
C MET A 473 -7.42 -20.16 -22.51
N TYR A 474 -8.48 -20.17 -21.71
CA TYR A 474 -9.22 -21.39 -21.40
C TYR A 474 -9.95 -21.92 -22.64
N ALA A 475 -10.54 -21.05 -23.45
CA ALA A 475 -11.12 -21.43 -24.73
C ALA A 475 -10.06 -22.01 -25.68
N PHE A 476 -8.89 -21.38 -25.77
CA PHE A 476 -7.77 -21.91 -26.56
C PHE A 476 -7.35 -23.32 -26.08
N TYR A 477 -7.21 -23.53 -24.76
CA TYR A 477 -6.87 -24.84 -24.21
C TYR A 477 -7.97 -25.88 -24.42
N ALA A 478 -9.24 -25.50 -24.35
CA ALA A 478 -10.36 -26.38 -24.67
C ALA A 478 -10.33 -26.82 -26.14
N VAL A 479 -10.02 -25.91 -27.07
CA VAL A 479 -9.86 -26.23 -28.49
C VAL A 479 -8.69 -27.18 -28.71
N VAL A 480 -7.52 -26.90 -28.12
CA VAL A 480 -6.34 -27.77 -28.23
C VAL A 480 -6.64 -29.17 -27.67
N ALA A 481 -7.28 -29.26 -26.50
CA ALA A 481 -7.66 -30.54 -25.89
C ALA A 481 -8.64 -31.32 -26.79
N THR A 482 -9.58 -30.64 -27.44
CA THR A 482 -10.52 -31.26 -28.38
C THR A 482 -9.79 -31.78 -29.62
N ILE A 483 -8.83 -31.03 -30.17
CA ILE A 483 -7.99 -31.48 -31.30
C ILE A 483 -7.20 -32.73 -30.91
N VAL A 484 -6.63 -32.78 -29.71
CA VAL A 484 -5.91 -33.95 -29.19
C VAL A 484 -6.86 -35.15 -29.06
N ALA A 485 -8.06 -34.96 -28.52
CA ALA A 485 -9.07 -36.03 -28.40
C ALA A 485 -9.49 -36.59 -29.77
N VAL A 486 -9.60 -35.73 -30.79
CA VAL A 486 -9.88 -36.15 -32.18
C VAL A 486 -8.71 -36.95 -32.75
N LYS A 487 -7.47 -36.45 -32.62
CA LYS A 487 -6.27 -37.13 -33.12
C LYS A 487 -6.00 -38.47 -32.43
N ALA A 488 -6.38 -38.59 -31.16
CA ALA A 488 -6.27 -39.84 -30.40
C ALA A 488 -7.38 -40.86 -30.71
N ASN A 489 -8.27 -40.57 -31.68
CA ASN A 489 -9.42 -41.41 -32.02
C ASN A 489 -10.35 -41.71 -30.82
N ALA A 490 -10.47 -40.78 -29.87
CA ALA A 490 -11.36 -40.95 -28.72
C ALA A 490 -12.83 -41.09 -29.14
N SER A 491 -13.69 -41.64 -28.28
CA SER A 491 -15.13 -41.81 -28.57
C SER A 491 -15.82 -40.48 -28.91
N LEU A 492 -16.93 -40.53 -29.65
CA LEU A 492 -17.71 -39.33 -30.00
C LEU A 492 -18.17 -38.56 -28.74
N ALA A 493 -18.58 -39.28 -27.69
CA ALA A 493 -18.96 -38.70 -26.41
C ALA A 493 -17.79 -37.93 -25.77
N THR A 494 -16.59 -38.51 -25.76
CA THR A 494 -15.39 -37.85 -25.22
C THR A 494 -15.09 -36.57 -25.98
N ARG A 495 -15.17 -36.57 -27.32
CA ARG A 495 -14.90 -35.38 -28.15
C ARG A 495 -15.86 -34.23 -27.84
N ILE A 496 -17.15 -34.54 -27.66
CA ILE A 496 -18.19 -33.55 -27.36
C ILE A 496 -18.01 -32.96 -25.95
N TRP A 497 -17.74 -33.80 -24.95
CA TRP A 497 -17.64 -33.36 -23.55
C TRP A 497 -16.29 -32.71 -23.19
N THR A 498 -15.20 -33.03 -23.91
CA THR A 498 -13.85 -32.50 -23.65
C THR A 498 -13.80 -30.97 -23.47
N PRO A 499 -14.32 -30.12 -24.38
CA PRO A 499 -14.22 -28.68 -24.22
C PRO A 499 -14.94 -28.15 -22.97
N PHE A 500 -16.10 -28.72 -22.63
CA PHE A 500 -16.85 -28.34 -21.43
C PHE A 500 -16.13 -28.74 -20.15
N LEU A 501 -15.58 -29.96 -20.11
CA LEU A 501 -14.82 -30.46 -18.97
C LEU A 501 -13.54 -29.64 -18.77
N VAL A 502 -12.84 -29.26 -19.83
CA VAL A 502 -11.63 -28.43 -19.75
C VAL A 502 -11.94 -27.03 -19.22
N ILE A 503 -12.97 -26.37 -19.76
CA ILE A 503 -13.39 -25.04 -19.27
C ILE A 503 -13.79 -25.09 -17.80
N LEU A 504 -14.46 -26.17 -17.38
CA LEU A 504 -14.88 -26.34 -15.98
C LEU A 504 -13.71 -26.68 -15.06
N ALA A 505 -12.79 -27.56 -15.46
CA ALA A 505 -11.70 -28.06 -14.62
C ALA A 505 -10.51 -27.11 -14.49
N LEU A 506 -10.19 -26.34 -15.54
CA LEU A 506 -9.02 -25.45 -15.56
C LEU A 506 -9.00 -24.41 -14.43
N PRO A 507 -10.10 -23.72 -14.09
CA PRO A 507 -10.11 -22.79 -12.96
C PRO A 507 -9.71 -23.46 -11.63
N PHE A 508 -10.18 -24.68 -11.36
CA PHE A 508 -9.86 -25.41 -10.13
C PHE A 508 -8.40 -25.88 -10.12
N MET A 509 -7.90 -26.42 -11.25
CA MET A 509 -6.49 -26.77 -11.39
C MET A 509 -5.57 -25.56 -11.20
N ASN A 510 -5.93 -24.42 -11.79
CA ASN A 510 -5.16 -23.18 -11.69
C ASN A 510 -5.16 -22.63 -10.26
N TYR A 511 -6.30 -22.68 -9.57
CA TYR A 511 -6.38 -22.33 -8.17
C TYR A 511 -5.54 -23.27 -7.28
N ALA A 512 -5.58 -24.58 -7.55
CA ALA A 512 -4.75 -25.55 -6.83
C ALA A 512 -3.26 -25.30 -7.07
N ALA A 513 -2.83 -25.08 -8.32
CA ALA A 513 -1.45 -24.75 -8.66
C ALA A 513 -0.99 -23.45 -7.98
N LEU A 514 -1.87 -22.44 -7.91
CA LEU A 514 -1.61 -21.21 -7.16
C LEU A 514 -1.38 -21.49 -5.67
N LYS A 515 -2.25 -22.29 -5.05
CA LYS A 515 -2.13 -22.65 -3.63
C LYS A 515 -0.89 -23.49 -3.33
N PHE A 516 -0.57 -24.47 -4.17
CA PHE A 516 0.67 -25.24 -4.06
C PHE A 516 1.90 -24.36 -4.29
N GLY A 517 1.84 -23.39 -5.20
CA GLY A 517 2.90 -22.41 -5.42
C GLY A 517 3.13 -21.51 -4.20
N GLU A 518 2.07 -21.07 -3.52
CA GLU A 518 2.18 -20.33 -2.26
C GLU A 518 2.84 -21.16 -1.16
N ALA A 519 2.33 -22.37 -0.92
CA ALA A 519 2.88 -23.28 0.08
C ALA A 519 4.35 -23.63 -0.23
N GLY A 520 4.65 -23.94 -1.49
CA GLY A 520 6.00 -24.22 -1.97
C GLY A 520 6.95 -23.05 -1.80
N MET A 521 6.48 -21.82 -2.00
CA MET A 521 7.28 -20.63 -1.75
C MET A 521 7.62 -20.45 -0.26
N ASP A 522 6.68 -20.76 0.63
CA ASP A 522 6.94 -20.71 2.08
C ASP A 522 7.97 -21.78 2.50
N VAL A 523 7.89 -22.99 1.94
CA VAL A 523 8.89 -24.05 2.14
C VAL A 523 10.24 -23.66 1.56
N LEU A 524 10.29 -23.14 0.33
CA LEU A 524 11.51 -22.68 -0.33
C LEU A 524 12.23 -21.62 0.51
N LYS A 525 11.49 -20.61 1.00
CA LYS A 525 12.03 -19.57 1.90
C LYS A 525 12.58 -20.13 3.20
N SER A 526 12.05 -21.26 3.65
CA SER A 526 12.53 -21.93 4.87
C SER A 526 13.81 -22.75 4.65
N LEU A 527 14.17 -23.10 3.40
CA LEU A 527 15.37 -23.88 3.10
C LEU A 527 16.65 -23.09 3.39
N ARG A 528 16.69 -21.80 3.04
CA ARG A 528 17.88 -20.96 3.25
C ARG A 528 18.34 -20.92 4.72
N PRO A 529 17.48 -20.62 5.72
CA PRO A 529 17.86 -20.72 7.13
C PRO A 529 18.41 -22.10 7.52
N LEU A 530 17.82 -23.18 7.00
CA LEU A 530 18.26 -24.55 7.29
C LEU A 530 19.65 -24.82 6.69
N ILE A 531 19.88 -24.44 5.44
CA ILE A 531 21.18 -24.59 4.77
C ILE A 531 22.25 -23.80 5.53
N VAL A 532 21.96 -22.54 5.88
CA VAL A 532 22.87 -21.67 6.65
C VAL A 532 23.21 -22.29 8.01
N ALA A 533 22.22 -22.88 8.70
CA ALA A 533 22.45 -23.57 9.95
C ALA A 533 23.35 -24.81 9.83
N LEU A 534 23.39 -25.45 8.67
CA LEU A 534 24.24 -26.63 8.39
C LEU A 534 25.67 -26.30 7.95
N ILE A 535 25.96 -25.07 7.52
CA ILE A 535 27.31 -24.69 7.04
C ILE A 535 28.29 -24.59 8.23
N PRO A 536 29.45 -25.29 8.17
CA PRO A 536 30.47 -25.20 9.21
C PRO A 536 31.00 -23.76 9.41
N GLY A 537 31.18 -23.32 10.66
CA GLY A 537 31.76 -22.01 11.01
C GLY A 537 30.76 -20.86 11.21
N GLN A 538 29.50 -21.02 10.80
CA GLN A 538 28.44 -20.00 10.98
C GLN A 538 27.99 -19.79 12.44
N GLN A 539 28.38 -20.70 13.33
CA GLN A 539 28.00 -20.67 14.75
C GLN A 539 28.42 -19.37 15.45
N ARG A 540 29.63 -18.85 15.16
CA ARG A 540 30.11 -17.57 15.71
C ARG A 540 29.23 -16.39 15.28
N SER A 541 28.69 -16.44 14.07
CA SER A 541 27.79 -15.40 13.55
C SER A 541 26.42 -15.46 14.23
N PHE A 542 25.86 -16.67 14.44
CA PHE A 542 24.61 -16.82 15.19
C PHE A 542 24.73 -16.34 16.63
N ASP A 543 25.82 -16.69 17.32
CA ASP A 543 26.03 -16.29 18.71
C ASP A 543 26.24 -14.77 18.84
N LYS A 544 26.95 -14.16 17.88
CA LYS A 544 27.08 -12.69 17.77
C LYS A 544 25.73 -12.01 17.58
N VAL A 545 24.86 -12.56 16.73
CA VAL A 545 23.54 -12.00 16.44
C VAL A 545 22.57 -12.19 17.61
N LYS A 546 22.65 -13.32 18.34
CA LYS A 546 21.91 -13.51 19.60
C LYS A 546 22.32 -12.49 20.65
N ALA A 547 23.63 -12.30 20.87
CA ALA A 547 24.15 -11.33 21.81
C ALA A 547 23.71 -9.91 21.42
N MET A 548 23.78 -9.57 20.13
CA MET A 548 23.30 -8.28 19.60
C MET A 548 21.80 -8.08 19.81
N ARG A 549 20.97 -9.12 19.59
CA ARG A 549 19.51 -9.05 19.81
C ARG A 549 19.19 -8.79 21.28
N VAL A 550 19.86 -9.48 22.22
CA VAL A 550 19.64 -9.27 23.66
C VAL A 550 20.03 -7.86 24.05
N ARG A 551 21.22 -7.40 23.64
CA ARG A 551 21.69 -6.05 23.91
C ARG A 551 20.73 -4.98 23.37
N LEU A 552 20.30 -5.11 22.11
CA LEU A 552 19.38 -4.16 21.50
C LEU A 552 17.98 -4.22 22.08
N SER A 553 17.50 -5.40 22.48
CA SER A 553 16.21 -5.54 23.15
C SER A 553 16.19 -4.76 24.48
N ASN A 554 17.27 -4.85 25.26
CA ASN A 554 17.44 -4.10 26.50
C ASN A 554 17.58 -2.59 26.21
N GLU A 555 18.42 -2.19 25.26
CA GLU A 555 18.62 -0.79 24.91
C GLU A 555 17.34 -0.12 24.37
N VAL A 556 16.55 -0.86 23.57
CA VAL A 556 15.22 -0.42 23.13
C VAL A 556 14.29 -0.20 24.32
N ALA A 557 14.24 -1.15 25.26
CA ALA A 557 13.40 -1.03 26.45
C ALA A 557 13.83 0.16 27.32
N ASP A 558 15.14 0.35 27.53
CA ASP A 558 15.70 1.46 28.30
C ASP A 558 15.34 2.82 27.67
N VAL A 559 15.51 2.96 26.35
CA VAL A 559 15.15 4.18 25.62
C VAL A 559 13.64 4.44 25.69
N ILE A 560 12.80 3.40 25.57
CA ILE A 560 11.34 3.55 25.70
C ILE A 560 10.94 3.96 27.11
N ASN A 561 11.54 3.38 28.15
CA ASN A 561 11.24 3.72 29.55
C ASN A 561 11.73 5.13 29.93
N GLU A 562 12.85 5.59 29.36
CA GLU A 562 13.38 6.93 29.64
C GLU A 562 12.59 8.04 28.92
N PHE A 563 12.23 7.82 27.66
CA PHE A 563 11.63 8.84 26.80
C PHE A 563 10.11 8.71 26.62
N GLY A 564 9.55 7.52 26.88
CA GLY A 564 8.12 7.25 26.77
C GLY A 564 7.25 8.09 27.73
N PRO A 565 7.57 8.15 29.04
CA PRO A 565 6.84 8.98 30.00
C PRO A 565 6.84 10.48 29.67
N LYS A 566 7.84 10.95 28.90
CA LYS A 566 7.93 12.36 28.48
C LYS A 566 6.91 12.72 27.40
N ILE A 567 6.26 11.74 26.77
CA ILE A 567 5.29 11.94 25.65
C ILE A 567 3.89 11.42 26.00
N TYR A 568 3.79 10.40 26.84
CA TYR A 568 2.55 9.71 27.15
C TYR A 568 2.27 9.74 28.65
N ASP A 569 1.21 10.43 29.04
CA ASP A 569 0.76 10.50 30.44
C ASP A 569 0.20 9.15 30.93
N ASP A 570 -0.24 8.28 30.00
CA ASP A 570 -0.76 6.93 30.24
C ASP A 570 0.31 5.83 30.16
N PHE A 571 1.60 6.18 30.22
CA PHE A 571 2.71 5.25 29.97
C PHE A 571 2.66 4.00 30.87
N ASP A 572 2.36 4.19 32.16
CA ASP A 572 2.25 3.10 33.14
C ASP A 572 0.91 2.33 33.05
N GLN A 573 -0.13 2.93 32.48
CA GLN A 573 -1.44 2.27 32.25
C GLN A 573 -1.44 1.45 30.95
N ALA A 574 -0.56 1.78 30.00
CA ALA A 574 -0.42 1.12 28.71
C ALA A 574 0.44 -0.16 28.75
N ILE A 575 1.01 -0.51 29.91
CA ILE A 575 1.52 -1.85 30.21
C ILE A 575 0.41 -2.54 31.00
N PRO A 576 -0.45 -3.38 30.36
CA PRO A 576 -1.50 -4.06 31.10
C PRO A 576 -0.88 -4.85 32.25
N ALA A 577 -1.42 -4.72 33.45
CA ALA A 577 -0.95 -5.50 34.59
C ALA A 577 -1.06 -7.01 34.27
N PRO A 578 -0.16 -7.86 34.81
CA PRO A 578 -0.39 -9.29 34.79
C PRO A 578 -1.74 -9.57 35.47
N PRO A 579 -2.57 -10.50 34.95
CA PRO A 579 -3.83 -10.81 35.63
C PRO A 579 -3.53 -11.25 37.06
N SER A 580 -4.23 -10.63 38.01
CA SER A 580 -4.18 -10.95 39.43
C SER A 580 -4.33 -12.45 39.66
N THR A 581 -3.53 -13.01 40.56
CA THR A 581 -3.58 -14.41 41.05
C THR A 581 -4.82 -14.70 41.93
N GLY A 582 -5.97 -14.10 41.60
CA GLY A 582 -7.23 -14.32 42.31
C GLY A 582 -7.92 -15.58 41.81
N ASN A 583 -8.04 -16.59 42.67
CA ASN A 583 -8.90 -17.77 42.45
C ASN A 583 -10.34 -17.31 42.15
N PRO A 584 -10.92 -17.60 40.97
CA PRO A 584 -12.29 -17.21 40.70
C PRO A 584 -13.27 -18.24 41.27
N GLY A 585 -14.20 -17.77 42.09
CA GLY A 585 -15.27 -18.56 42.68
C GLY A 585 -16.19 -19.21 41.66
N MET A 586 -16.76 -20.34 42.06
CA MET A 586 -17.82 -21.04 41.35
C MET A 586 -19.01 -20.10 41.15
N TRP A 587 -19.58 -20.09 39.95
CA TRP A 587 -20.84 -19.45 39.59
C TRP A 587 -20.78 -17.95 39.24
N ARG A 588 -20.36 -17.64 38.00
CA ARG A 588 -20.88 -16.46 37.28
C ARG A 588 -21.41 -16.87 35.90
N ARG A 589 -22.68 -16.53 35.67
CA ARG A 589 -23.59 -17.09 34.64
C ARG A 589 -23.32 -16.50 33.24
N LYS A 590 -23.51 -17.34 32.21
CA LYS A 590 -23.35 -17.08 30.77
C LYS A 590 -24.34 -16.03 30.22
N SER A 591 -23.87 -15.18 29.30
CA SER A 591 -24.69 -14.58 28.24
C SER A 591 -24.26 -15.14 26.89
N SER A 592 -25.17 -15.86 26.24
CA SER A 592 -25.02 -16.51 24.95
C SER A 592 -25.08 -15.52 23.79
N VAL A 593 -23.93 -15.26 23.16
CA VAL A 593 -23.88 -14.87 21.74
C VAL A 593 -22.80 -15.74 21.12
N GLY A 594 -23.23 -16.84 20.51
CA GLY A 594 -22.36 -17.70 19.73
C GLY A 594 -21.91 -16.95 18.49
N GLN A 595 -20.60 -16.72 18.37
CA GLN A 595 -20.01 -16.28 17.12
C GLN A 595 -18.75 -17.08 16.79
N VAL A 596 -18.95 -17.97 15.82
CA VAL A 596 -18.11 -18.18 14.63
C VAL A 596 -16.71 -18.77 14.83
N ASP A 597 -16.68 -20.07 15.13
CA ASP A 597 -15.72 -21.01 14.51
C ASP A 597 -16.40 -21.69 13.31
N ALA A 598 -16.91 -20.89 12.36
CA ALA A 598 -17.50 -21.37 11.11
C ALA A 598 -16.66 -21.02 9.87
N GLN A 599 -15.33 -20.99 10.03
CA GLN A 599 -14.39 -21.24 8.94
C GLN A 599 -13.35 -22.20 9.47
N GLY A 600 -13.48 -23.46 9.04
CA GLY A 600 -12.97 -24.59 9.78
C GLY A 600 -11.46 -24.72 9.84
N ASN A 601 -11.08 -25.75 10.59
CA ASN A 601 -9.81 -26.48 10.61
C ASN A 601 -9.31 -26.97 9.23
N LEU A 602 -9.71 -26.33 8.11
CA LEU A 602 -9.38 -26.67 6.73
C LEU A 602 -8.22 -25.83 6.16
N LEU A 603 -7.76 -24.81 6.89
CA LEU A 603 -6.70 -23.87 6.45
C LEU A 603 -5.52 -23.76 7.42
N ILE A 604 -5.43 -24.70 8.38
CA ILE A 604 -4.14 -24.99 9.00
C ILE A 604 -3.30 -25.65 7.90
N HIS A 605 -2.12 -25.10 7.61
CA HIS A 605 -1.22 -25.70 6.63
C HIS A 605 -1.01 -27.17 7.05
N PRO A 606 -1.26 -28.19 6.19
CA PRO A 606 -1.17 -29.60 6.57
C PRO A 606 0.20 -30.00 7.14
N MET A 607 1.21 -29.14 6.93
CA MET A 607 2.58 -29.30 7.37
C MET A 607 2.80 -28.85 8.81
N THR A 608 1.99 -27.94 9.37
CA THR A 608 2.12 -27.60 10.80
C THR A 608 1.76 -28.79 11.69
N TRP A 609 0.70 -29.52 11.33
CA TRP A 609 0.29 -30.76 11.99
C TRP A 609 1.29 -31.92 11.79
N ILE A 610 1.89 -32.07 10.60
CA ILE A 610 2.92 -33.09 10.32
C ILE A 610 4.28 -32.74 10.97
N ASP A 611 4.73 -31.48 10.86
CA ASP A 611 5.96 -30.98 11.50
C ASP A 611 5.84 -31.07 13.04
N GLU A 612 4.65 -30.82 13.60
CA GLU A 612 4.33 -30.99 15.02
C GLU A 612 4.49 -32.45 15.47
N ARG A 613 3.99 -33.40 14.67
CA ARG A 613 4.03 -34.83 14.99
C ARG A 613 5.38 -35.50 14.73
N LEU A 614 6.14 -35.04 13.72
CA LEU A 614 7.44 -35.62 13.35
C LEU A 614 8.62 -35.00 14.11
N PHE A 615 8.57 -33.70 14.41
CA PHE A 615 9.74 -32.98 14.90
C PHE A 615 9.50 -32.21 16.21
N GLY A 616 8.25 -31.91 16.60
CA GLY A 616 7.90 -31.38 17.93
C GLY A 616 8.38 -29.95 18.19
N TRP A 617 8.40 -29.09 17.17
CA TRP A 617 9.00 -27.73 17.26
C TRP A 617 8.01 -26.60 17.57
N SER A 618 6.70 -26.86 17.61
CA SER A 618 5.67 -25.89 18.02
C SER A 618 5.22 -26.11 19.48
N ARG A 619 4.75 -25.04 20.14
CA ARG A 619 4.43 -25.01 21.59
C ARG A 619 3.25 -25.90 22.03
N SER A 620 2.55 -26.55 21.10
CA SER A 620 1.31 -27.28 21.37
C SER A 620 1.53 -28.66 22.04
N ALA A 621 2.74 -29.22 21.96
CA ALA A 621 3.08 -30.54 22.51
C ALA A 621 2.98 -30.70 24.06
N LYS A 622 2.53 -29.68 24.80
CA LYS A 622 2.23 -29.79 26.25
C LYS A 622 0.74 -29.97 26.57
N CYS A 623 -0.17 -29.94 25.59
CA CYS A 623 -1.57 -30.29 25.81
C CYS A 623 -1.89 -31.54 24.99
N GLY A 624 -2.09 -32.67 25.68
CA GLY A 624 -2.36 -33.96 25.05
C GLY A 624 -3.63 -33.93 24.20
N SER A 625 -3.47 -34.19 22.91
CA SER A 625 -4.56 -34.44 21.96
C SER A 625 -4.36 -35.80 21.31
N SER A 626 -4.76 -36.86 22.01
CA SER A 626 -4.84 -38.21 21.42
C SER A 626 -6.16 -38.33 20.64
N ALA A 627 -6.07 -38.46 19.31
CA ALA A 627 -7.21 -38.62 18.41
C ALA A 627 -7.83 -40.04 18.37
N TRP A 628 -7.45 -40.94 19.29
CA TRP A 628 -7.88 -42.35 19.29
C TRP A 628 -8.10 -42.90 20.70
N GLY A 629 -8.94 -42.23 21.49
CA GLY A 629 -9.48 -42.76 22.75
C GLY A 629 -11.01 -42.81 22.66
N GLY A 630 -11.57 -44.02 22.66
CA GLY A 630 -13.02 -44.23 22.65
C GLY A 630 -13.70 -43.71 23.93
N SER A 631 -14.83 -43.03 23.74
CA SER A 631 -15.98 -42.88 24.64
C SER A 631 -15.78 -43.08 26.16
N THR A 632 -15.80 -41.98 26.91
CA THR A 632 -16.48 -41.87 28.21
C THR A 632 -16.77 -40.39 28.52
N PRO A 633 -17.96 -40.02 29.04
CA PRO A 633 -18.33 -38.63 29.25
C PRO A 633 -17.88 -38.17 30.64
N THR A 634 -16.83 -37.36 30.72
CA THR A 634 -16.55 -36.55 31.91
C THR A 634 -16.52 -35.08 31.52
N GLN A 635 -17.43 -34.33 32.15
CA GLN A 635 -17.51 -32.87 32.10
C GLN A 635 -16.16 -32.28 32.50
N ASP A 636 -15.54 -31.51 31.60
CA ASP A 636 -14.78 -30.31 31.92
C ASP A 636 -14.32 -29.63 30.63
N SER A 637 -15.07 -28.61 30.20
CA SER A 637 -14.75 -27.73 29.08
C SER A 637 -14.81 -26.28 29.52
N SER A 638 -13.65 -25.72 29.89
CA SER A 638 -13.54 -24.30 30.24
C SER A 638 -12.17 -23.72 29.90
N ARG A 639 -11.93 -23.43 28.61
CA ARG A 639 -11.05 -22.33 28.16
C ARG A 639 -11.55 -21.80 26.80
N PRO A 640 -11.66 -20.48 26.60
CA PRO A 640 -11.68 -19.93 25.25
C PRO A 640 -10.30 -20.13 24.59
N ALA A 641 -10.28 -20.52 23.31
CA ALA A 641 -9.05 -20.58 22.53
C ALA A 641 -8.56 -19.15 22.23
N THR A 642 -7.33 -18.85 22.63
CA THR A 642 -6.60 -17.65 22.24
C THR A 642 -6.31 -17.69 20.73
N PRO A 643 -6.38 -16.58 19.98
CA PRO A 643 -5.95 -16.59 18.58
C PRO A 643 -4.44 -16.86 18.55
N ASP A 644 -4.05 -18.03 18.05
CA ASP A 644 -2.64 -18.35 17.87
C ASP A 644 -2.03 -17.49 16.75
N LEU A 645 -0.72 -17.26 16.86
CA LEU A 645 0.07 -16.58 15.84
C LEU A 645 -0.22 -17.20 14.47
N SER A 646 -0.82 -16.42 13.58
CA SER A 646 -0.69 -16.67 12.16
C SER A 646 0.81 -16.58 11.83
N ASP A 647 1.43 -17.72 11.53
CA ASP A 647 2.77 -17.84 10.93
C ASP A 647 2.96 -16.93 9.69
N GLY A 648 1.88 -16.36 9.17
CA GLY A 648 1.89 -15.39 8.09
C GLY A 648 2.52 -14.04 8.43
N GLU A 649 2.43 -13.50 9.65
CA GLU A 649 2.91 -12.13 9.93
C GLU A 649 4.43 -11.96 9.75
N ASP A 650 5.20 -13.05 9.84
CA ASP A 650 6.66 -13.05 9.71
C ASP A 650 7.18 -13.21 8.27
N HIS A 651 6.30 -13.40 7.28
CA HIS A 651 6.69 -13.38 5.86
C HIS A 651 6.83 -11.94 5.35
N GLY A 652 7.89 -11.26 5.79
CA GLY A 652 8.47 -10.14 5.04
C GLY A 652 9.31 -10.71 3.90
N ASP A 653 8.91 -10.46 2.65
CA ASP A 653 9.66 -10.89 1.45
C ASP A 653 10.90 -10.02 1.24
N TYR A 654 11.93 -10.26 2.06
CA TYR A 654 13.20 -9.53 2.02
C TYR A 654 14.11 -9.94 0.84
N ASP A 655 13.81 -11.03 0.12
CA ASP A 655 14.66 -11.56 -0.96
C ASP A 655 14.46 -10.91 -2.33
N HIS A 656 13.50 -9.99 -2.48
CA HIS A 656 13.27 -9.30 -3.76
C HIS A 656 13.89 -7.89 -3.84
N ALA A 657 14.74 -7.51 -2.88
CA ALA A 657 15.43 -6.22 -2.85
C ALA A 657 16.53 -6.07 -3.93
N VAL A 658 16.93 -7.16 -4.59
CA VAL A 658 17.86 -7.09 -5.74
C VAL A 658 17.26 -6.28 -6.90
N SER A 659 15.92 -6.24 -7.03
CA SER A 659 15.28 -5.42 -8.07
C SER A 659 15.23 -3.91 -7.77
N TYR A 660 15.41 -3.52 -6.50
CA TYR A 660 15.40 -2.11 -6.09
C TYR A 660 16.81 -1.50 -6.15
N ILE A 661 17.84 -2.29 -5.88
CA ILE A 661 19.24 -1.84 -6.03
C ILE A 661 19.55 -1.57 -7.51
N SER A 662 19.13 -2.46 -8.41
CA SER A 662 19.29 -2.25 -9.87
C SER A 662 18.55 -1.01 -10.39
N ALA A 663 17.39 -0.67 -9.86
CA ALA A 663 16.62 0.49 -10.32
C ALA A 663 17.12 1.83 -9.73
N TYR A 664 17.80 1.81 -8.58
CA TYR A 664 18.36 3.01 -7.96
C TYR A 664 19.74 3.36 -8.55
N GLU A 665 20.53 2.36 -8.95
CA GLU A 665 21.81 2.59 -9.65
C GLU A 665 21.62 3.15 -11.08
N ASP A 666 20.50 2.86 -11.75
CA ASP A 666 20.20 3.41 -13.08
C ASP A 666 19.72 4.88 -13.06
N ALA A 667 19.17 5.35 -11.93
CA ALA A 667 18.64 6.72 -11.82
C ALA A 667 19.68 7.77 -11.45
N SER A 668 20.86 7.37 -10.94
CA SER A 668 21.93 8.28 -10.51
C SER A 668 23.07 8.45 -11.52
N ARG A 669 22.96 7.93 -12.74
CA ARG A 669 23.99 8.12 -13.78
C ARG A 669 23.72 9.36 -14.62
N HIS A 670 24.24 10.49 -14.17
CA HIS A 670 24.62 11.56 -15.09
C HIS A 670 25.66 11.00 -16.08
N LYS A 671 25.45 11.30 -17.36
CA LYS A 671 26.32 10.98 -18.49
C LYS A 671 27.79 11.31 -18.17
N VAL A 672 28.62 10.28 -18.03
CA VAL A 672 30.05 10.37 -18.33
C VAL A 672 30.37 9.25 -19.32
N ARG A 673 31.11 9.64 -20.36
CA ARG A 673 31.49 8.87 -21.54
C ARG A 673 32.09 7.51 -21.20
N SER A 674 31.94 6.60 -22.16
CA SER A 674 32.48 5.24 -22.22
C SER A 674 33.93 5.09 -21.74
N ARG A 675 34.24 3.95 -21.11
CA ARG A 675 35.37 3.09 -21.52
C ARG A 675 35.42 1.75 -20.76
N GLN A 676 35.90 0.75 -21.49
CA GLN A 676 36.01 -0.66 -21.17
C GLN A 676 37.12 -0.95 -20.14
N GLY A 677 36.97 -2.06 -19.40
CA GLY A 677 38.08 -2.96 -19.06
C GLY A 677 38.95 -2.66 -17.83
N SER A 678 38.40 -2.81 -16.61
CA SER A 678 39.21 -2.85 -15.38
C SER A 678 39.75 -4.25 -15.10
N TYR A 679 40.67 -4.70 -15.94
CA TYR A 679 41.58 -5.82 -15.63
C TYR A 679 43.04 -5.50 -15.97
N ALA A 680 43.31 -4.41 -16.70
CA ALA A 680 44.66 -3.95 -17.05
C ALA A 680 45.32 -3.07 -15.95
N ASP A 681 44.54 -2.37 -15.11
CA ASP A 681 45.09 -1.46 -14.09
C ASP A 681 45.58 -2.17 -12.81
N LEU A 682 45.14 -3.41 -12.57
CA LEU A 682 45.64 -4.23 -11.45
C LEU A 682 47.03 -4.83 -11.73
N GLN A 683 47.42 -4.99 -13.00
CA GLN A 683 48.78 -5.41 -13.37
C GLN A 683 49.78 -4.24 -13.32
N ARG A 684 49.34 -3.00 -13.57
CA ARG A 684 50.21 -1.82 -13.49
C ARG A 684 50.57 -1.40 -12.06
N LEU A 685 49.66 -1.59 -11.09
CA LEU A 685 49.94 -1.32 -9.67
C LEU A 685 50.83 -2.39 -9.00
N ARG A 686 51.01 -3.55 -9.63
CA ARG A 686 51.91 -4.61 -9.14
C ARG A 686 53.33 -4.52 -9.73
N MET A 687 53.50 -3.83 -10.86
CA MET A 687 54.82 -3.68 -11.52
C MET A 687 55.60 -2.42 -11.12
N THR A 688 55.00 -1.43 -10.46
CA THR A 688 55.71 -0.21 -9.99
C THR A 688 56.24 -0.30 -8.56
N ALA A 689 56.01 -1.40 -7.85
CA ALA A 689 56.53 -1.62 -6.48
C ALA A 689 57.80 -2.50 -6.42
N THR A 690 58.39 -2.87 -7.58
CA THR A 690 59.56 -3.77 -7.62
C THR A 690 60.60 -3.31 -8.63
N THR A 691 61.35 -2.25 -8.32
CA THR A 691 62.65 -1.97 -8.95
C THR A 691 63.46 -1.01 -8.08
N GLN A 692 64.26 -1.58 -7.17
CA GLN A 692 65.51 -0.95 -6.74
C GLN A 692 66.53 -1.06 -7.89
N PRO A 693 67.33 -0.03 -8.18
CA PRO A 693 68.52 -0.19 -9.00
C PRO A 693 69.73 -0.42 -8.10
N SER A 694 70.34 -1.60 -8.21
CA SER A 694 71.71 -1.87 -7.82
C SER A 694 72.65 -1.55 -9.00
N ALA A 695 73.61 -0.64 -8.81
CA ALA A 695 75.05 -0.89 -9.04
C ALA A 695 75.85 0.42 -9.31
N SER A 696 76.97 0.54 -8.57
CA SER A 696 78.25 1.18 -8.92
C SER A 696 78.25 2.67 -9.29
N SER A 697 79.15 3.55 -8.82
CA SER A 697 80.49 3.38 -8.25
C SER A 697 80.98 4.70 -7.62
N SER A 698 81.74 4.58 -6.51
CA SER A 698 82.91 5.39 -6.09
C SER A 698 82.93 6.94 -6.16
N SER A 699 83.43 7.51 -5.06
CA SER A 699 84.10 8.83 -4.90
C SER A 699 83.18 10.06 -4.98
N SER A 700 83.29 11.12 -4.16
CA SER A 700 84.22 11.53 -3.10
C SER A 700 83.73 12.88 -2.54
N VAL A 701 83.97 13.12 -1.23
CA VAL A 701 84.29 14.45 -0.62
C VAL A 701 83.13 15.48 -0.53
N SER A 702 82.58 15.71 0.68
CA SER A 702 82.85 16.86 1.61
C SER A 702 82.04 18.12 1.22
N ALA A 703 81.44 18.96 2.07
CA ALA A 703 81.49 19.24 3.50
C ALA A 703 80.20 20.02 3.90
N TYR A 704 79.87 20.05 5.20
CA TYR A 704 79.47 21.22 6.03
C TYR A 704 78.83 22.45 5.34
N ALA A 705 77.83 23.18 5.87
CA ALA A 705 77.14 23.28 7.15
C ALA A 705 76.05 24.37 7.02
N THR A 706 75.28 24.60 8.10
CA THR A 706 74.53 25.83 8.46
C THR A 706 73.36 26.22 7.54
N GLY A 707 72.23 26.72 8.02
CA GLY A 707 71.80 27.18 9.33
C GLY A 707 70.70 28.22 9.13
N LEU A 708 69.60 28.05 9.88
CA LEU A 708 68.77 29.09 10.50
C LEU A 708 68.12 30.26 9.70
N THR A 709 66.97 30.61 10.27
CA THR A 709 66.27 31.92 10.32
C THR A 709 65.21 32.29 9.27
N ALA A 710 63.99 32.29 9.81
CA ALA A 710 62.80 33.05 9.49
C ALA A 710 63.02 34.54 9.21
N THR A 711 62.08 35.15 8.46
CA THR A 711 61.41 36.41 8.82
C THR A 711 60.21 36.71 7.89
N LYS A 712 59.12 37.22 8.52
CA LYS A 712 58.16 38.26 8.10
C LYS A 712 57.60 38.22 6.65
N ALA A 713 56.30 38.41 6.40
CA ALA A 713 55.25 39.13 7.10
C ALA A 713 53.88 38.53 6.75
#